data_AF-A0AAN7BD87-F1
#
_entry.id   AF-A0AAN7BD87-F1
#
_cell.length_a   1.000
_cell.length_b   1.000
_cell.length_c   1.000
_cell.angle_alpha   90.00
_cell.angle_beta   90.00
_cell.angle_gamma   90.00
#
_symmetry.space_group_name_H-M   'P 1'
#
loop_
_entity.id
_entity.type
_entity.pdbx_description
1 polymer ?
#
loop_
_entity_poly.entity_id
_entity_poly.type
_entity_poly.pdbx_seq_one_letter_code
_entity_poly.pdbx_strand_id
1 'polypeptide(L)'
;MWSIRKFWAIAHFFAICLAQNSSPKPLVIPPSQYWDGNDGPWSTFDLRVGKPEQFMRVAVSTASPHSIVPLSQFACEPQSFPAPPSDCAVSRGNLFDLNESSTWTGVGVYGINNNGVGLGAHLGYEQRAEWGLDELGVGLRGPKLENQSIAGIATPEPFYLGIFGLNNQPVNFSSLGNQSTPAYITTLKDQNKIPSISWSYTAGAKYRLKQVNGQLIFGGYDASRFTENSVSFTMADDVTRDLVVSLQSISYSGSMSATLLSDSIDIYIDSTDPNLWLPSKVVDEFEKAFDLTLDETSGLYLVNETHRNSLINSNAQVSFRLSDVRDGGDTVTIVLPYAAFDLTAKHPLVDNTSHYFPLKRANSLAQYTLGRTFLQEAYLSADYERKVFNVSACKWEQGAEENIITITSKDSPDSQLSPSDPDSGGLSSGAIAGIVIGSIVGAALLAALIAFIVLRKRRKWIGKGFAVAKQTKDPLAEPDESVLKGPVFNSDSFRRASSTAAGSSSAPFSAADISAARTTESGVSSADNSRSASGVSPRTGLAAAAVASQNAGKTAELDGQDTLIKPDTELDGNEIPRPLPVVSENPSGVYELPASPNAIQPGAERNRQGILGHGVQEGEHSPPSPVTSTMESSARGFGRQRQSMANSEMVSPDTPTHRHEDRPF
;
A
#
# COMPACT_ATOMS: atom_id res chain seq x y z
N MET A 1 -24.65 55.75 -7.95
CA MET A 1 -23.53 55.21 -7.12
C MET A 1 -23.97 54.28 -6.00
N TRP A 2 -24.88 54.64 -5.08
CA TRP A 2 -25.13 53.89 -3.83
C TRP A 2 -25.48 52.39 -3.99
N SER A 3 -26.17 52.00 -5.07
CA SER A 3 -26.57 50.60 -5.29
C SER A 3 -25.43 49.65 -5.71
N ILE A 4 -24.33 50.16 -6.28
CA ILE A 4 -23.25 49.33 -6.83
C ILE A 4 -22.37 48.78 -5.70
N ARG A 5 -22.10 49.59 -4.66
CA ARG A 5 -21.30 49.17 -3.49
C ARG A 5 -21.95 48.02 -2.70
N LYS A 6 -23.29 47.94 -2.67
CA LYS A 6 -24.00 46.81 -2.05
C LYS A 6 -23.86 45.51 -2.85
N PHE A 7 -23.86 45.59 -4.19
CA PHE A 7 -23.63 44.43 -5.05
C PHE A 7 -22.22 43.85 -4.86
N TRP A 8 -21.20 44.71 -4.78
CA TRP A 8 -19.82 44.29 -4.52
C TRP A 8 -19.63 43.69 -3.10
N ALA A 9 -20.26 44.29 -2.08
CA ALA A 9 -20.21 43.75 -0.71
C ALA A 9 -20.86 42.36 -0.60
N ILE A 10 -22.01 42.15 -1.27
CA ILE A 10 -22.68 40.83 -1.30
C ILE A 10 -21.86 39.82 -2.12
N ALA A 11 -21.25 40.23 -3.23
CA ALA A 11 -20.36 39.37 -4.02
C ALA A 11 -19.11 38.94 -3.24
N HIS A 12 -18.50 39.83 -2.45
CA HIS A 12 -17.41 39.44 -1.54
C HIS A 12 -17.88 38.51 -0.41
N PHE A 13 -19.05 38.75 0.19
CA PHE A 13 -19.60 37.82 1.20
C PHE A 13 -19.86 36.42 0.61
N PHE A 14 -20.44 36.33 -0.59
CA PHE A 14 -20.64 35.03 -1.26
C PHE A 14 -19.33 34.36 -1.70
N ALA A 15 -18.32 35.13 -2.12
CA ALA A 15 -16.99 34.57 -2.42
C ALA A 15 -16.31 34.01 -1.16
N ILE A 16 -16.39 34.72 -0.02
CA ILE A 16 -15.83 34.27 1.26
C ILE A 16 -16.59 33.04 1.79
N CYS A 17 -17.92 32.99 1.65
CA CYS A 17 -18.72 31.82 2.05
C CYS A 17 -18.57 30.59 1.12
N LEU A 18 -17.99 30.73 -0.07
CA LEU A 18 -17.66 29.61 -0.96
C LEU A 18 -16.20 29.15 -0.83
N ALA A 19 -15.36 29.94 -0.14
CA ALA A 19 -13.98 29.58 0.20
C ALA A 19 -13.87 28.91 1.58
N GLN A 20 -14.79 27.99 1.90
CA GLN A 20 -14.46 26.97 2.91
C GLN A 20 -13.40 26.05 2.29
N ASN A 21 -12.14 26.28 2.65
CA ASN A 21 -11.09 25.26 2.56
C ASN A 21 -11.48 24.13 3.52
N SER A 22 -12.34 23.21 3.07
CA SER A 22 -12.57 21.95 3.78
C SER A 22 -11.24 21.22 3.82
N SER A 23 -10.67 21.04 5.02
CA SER A 23 -9.45 20.24 5.19
C SER A 23 -9.62 18.92 4.45
N PRO A 24 -8.64 18.48 3.62
CA PRO A 24 -8.74 17.19 2.96
C PRO A 24 -8.91 16.10 4.01
N LYS A 25 -9.74 15.10 3.69
CA LYS A 25 -10.02 13.98 4.57
C LYS A 25 -8.94 12.90 4.42
N PRO A 26 -8.79 12.00 5.41
CA PRO A 26 -7.97 10.82 5.23
C PRO A 26 -8.42 10.00 4.02
N LEU A 27 -7.44 9.44 3.32
CA LEU A 27 -7.63 8.69 2.09
C LEU A 27 -7.45 7.20 2.40
N VAL A 28 -8.56 6.48 2.54
CA VAL A 28 -8.58 5.02 2.66
C VAL A 28 -8.32 4.40 1.28
N ILE A 29 -7.35 3.49 1.19
CA ILE A 29 -7.07 2.69 -0.01
C ILE A 29 -7.63 1.29 0.20
N PRO A 30 -8.64 0.86 -0.57
CA PRO A 30 -9.13 -0.52 -0.51
C PRO A 30 -8.05 -1.52 -0.97
N PRO A 31 -7.86 -2.66 -0.29
CA PRO A 31 -7.04 -3.75 -0.80
C PRO A 31 -7.70 -4.40 -2.03
N SER A 32 -6.89 -5.08 -2.83
CA SER A 32 -7.28 -5.73 -4.10
C SER A 32 -8.31 -6.87 -3.94
N GLN A 33 -8.52 -7.33 -2.71
CA GLN A 33 -9.21 -8.58 -2.32
C GLN A 33 -8.44 -9.87 -2.68
N TYR A 34 -7.19 -9.76 -3.16
CA TYR A 34 -6.33 -10.91 -3.45
C TYR A 34 -5.28 -11.14 -2.36
N TRP A 35 -4.76 -12.37 -2.34
CA TRP A 35 -3.77 -12.86 -1.39
C TRP A 35 -2.62 -13.52 -2.17
N ASP A 36 -1.64 -12.72 -2.57
CA ASP A 36 -0.58 -13.08 -3.53
C ASP A 36 0.79 -13.22 -2.85
N GLY A 37 1.79 -13.74 -3.59
CA GLY A 37 3.17 -13.91 -3.11
C GLY A 37 3.71 -15.32 -3.32
N ASN A 38 5.04 -15.43 -3.37
CA ASN A 38 5.79 -16.69 -3.32
C ASN A 38 6.29 -17.01 -1.90
N ASP A 39 6.30 -16.02 -1.01
CA ASP A 39 6.79 -15.98 0.36
C ASP A 39 5.63 -15.96 1.39
N GLY A 40 4.48 -16.53 1.00
CA GLY A 40 3.23 -16.49 1.75
C GLY A 40 2.08 -15.85 0.96
N PRO A 41 0.85 -15.95 1.49
CA PRO A 41 -0.30 -15.22 0.97
C PRO A 41 -0.40 -13.83 1.64
N TRP A 42 -0.09 -12.75 0.92
CA TRP A 42 -0.15 -11.37 1.40
C TRP A 42 -1.32 -10.59 0.79
N SER A 43 -2.00 -9.76 1.59
CA SER A 43 -3.05 -8.88 1.09
C SER A 43 -2.44 -7.81 0.17
N THR A 44 -2.72 -7.89 -1.12
CA THR A 44 -2.22 -6.90 -2.10
C THR A 44 -3.15 -5.69 -2.22
N PHE A 45 -2.64 -4.63 -2.86
CA PHE A 45 -3.37 -3.42 -3.20
C PHE A 45 -3.24 -3.16 -4.71
N ASP A 46 -4.28 -2.60 -5.33
CA ASP A 46 -4.22 -2.28 -6.76
C ASP A 46 -3.42 -1.00 -7.01
N LEU A 47 -2.54 -1.05 -7.99
CA LEU A 47 -1.73 0.05 -8.49
C LEU A 47 -2.02 0.24 -9.98
N ARG A 48 -2.31 1.47 -10.39
CA ARG A 48 -2.54 1.86 -11.79
C ARG A 48 -1.36 2.65 -12.29
N VAL A 49 -0.66 2.17 -13.31
CA VAL A 49 0.48 2.86 -13.92
C VAL A 49 0.19 3.19 -15.38
N GLY A 50 0.61 4.39 -15.78
CA GLY A 50 0.71 4.77 -17.18
C GLY A 50 -0.61 5.11 -17.86
N LYS A 51 -0.51 5.31 -19.18
CA LYS A 51 -1.61 5.82 -20.00
C LYS A 51 -1.65 5.13 -21.38
N PRO A 52 -2.60 4.20 -21.62
CA PRO A 52 -3.70 3.77 -20.74
C PRO A 52 -3.25 3.14 -19.42
N GLU A 53 -4.15 3.16 -18.42
CA GLU A 53 -3.88 2.59 -17.09
C GLU A 53 -3.69 1.08 -17.15
N GLN A 54 -2.52 0.62 -16.70
CA GLN A 54 -2.19 -0.79 -16.51
C GLN A 54 -2.29 -1.14 -15.02
N PHE A 55 -2.81 -2.33 -14.69
CA PHE A 55 -3.25 -2.68 -13.34
C PHE A 55 -2.36 -3.77 -12.73
N MET A 56 -1.59 -3.41 -11.69
CA MET A 56 -0.73 -4.31 -10.93
C MET A 56 -1.26 -4.48 -9.50
N ARG A 57 -1.03 -5.65 -8.91
CA ARG A 57 -1.39 -6.02 -7.54
C ARG A 57 -0.10 -6.12 -6.74
N VAL A 58 0.12 -5.14 -5.85
CA VAL A 58 1.41 -4.93 -5.19
C VAL A 58 1.31 -5.12 -3.68
N ALA A 59 2.42 -5.51 -3.06
CA ALA A 59 2.58 -5.43 -1.61
C ALA A 59 2.87 -3.97 -1.19
N VAL A 60 2.68 -3.65 0.08
CA VAL A 60 3.01 -2.33 0.63
C VAL A 60 4.38 -2.38 1.30
N SER A 61 5.21 -1.36 1.09
CA SER A 61 6.53 -1.17 1.70
C SER A 61 6.55 0.09 2.56
N THR A 62 6.75 -0.06 3.87
CA THR A 62 6.93 1.05 4.80
C THR A 62 8.27 1.76 4.63
N ALA A 63 9.30 1.05 4.14
CA ALA A 63 10.63 1.59 3.90
C ALA A 63 10.82 2.29 2.53
N SER A 64 10.08 1.89 1.49
CA SER A 64 10.32 2.42 0.14
C SER A 64 9.72 3.83 -0.06
N PRO A 65 10.47 4.77 -0.67
CA PRO A 65 9.92 6.04 -1.15
C PRO A 65 9.32 5.98 -2.56
N HIS A 66 9.42 4.83 -3.25
CA HIS A 66 9.03 4.65 -4.66
C HIS A 66 8.21 3.37 -4.87
N SER A 67 7.55 3.29 -6.02
CA SER A 67 6.87 2.06 -6.47
C SER A 67 7.83 1.19 -7.30
N ILE A 68 7.74 -0.13 -7.13
CA ILE A 68 8.45 -1.12 -7.95
C ILE A 68 7.41 -1.99 -8.67
N VAL A 69 7.60 -2.22 -9.98
CA VAL A 69 6.69 -3.05 -10.79
C VAL A 69 7.45 -4.07 -11.65
N PRO A 70 7.00 -5.33 -11.76
CA PRO A 70 7.56 -6.29 -12.70
C PRO A 70 7.30 -5.87 -14.16
N LEU A 71 8.30 -5.92 -15.02
CA LEU A 71 8.22 -5.49 -16.42
C LEU A 71 7.69 -6.59 -17.35
N SER A 72 6.77 -6.25 -18.26
CA SER A 72 6.15 -7.21 -19.21
C SER A 72 7.18 -7.89 -20.11
N GLN A 73 8.23 -7.18 -20.53
CA GLN A 73 9.18 -7.63 -21.54
C GLN A 73 10.32 -8.49 -20.95
N PHE A 74 10.37 -8.62 -19.62
CA PHE A 74 11.49 -9.26 -18.92
C PHE A 74 11.09 -10.11 -17.71
N ALA A 75 10.04 -9.78 -16.95
CA ALA A 75 9.83 -10.38 -15.62
C ALA A 75 9.31 -11.83 -15.61
N CYS A 76 9.05 -12.41 -16.78
CA CYS A 76 8.67 -13.80 -16.98
C CYS A 76 9.44 -14.46 -18.14
N GLU A 77 10.56 -13.86 -18.57
CA GLU A 77 11.41 -14.41 -19.63
C GLU A 77 12.47 -15.38 -19.04
N PRO A 78 12.78 -16.52 -19.70
CA PRO A 78 13.71 -17.52 -19.17
C PRO A 78 15.14 -17.04 -18.84
N GLN A 79 15.56 -15.89 -19.38
CA GLN A 79 16.88 -15.28 -19.19
C GLN A 79 17.02 -14.56 -17.84
N SER A 80 15.92 -14.16 -17.23
CA SER A 80 15.82 -13.34 -16.00
C SER A 80 15.07 -14.07 -14.89
N PHE A 81 14.14 -14.95 -15.25
CA PHE A 81 13.47 -15.90 -14.38
C PHE A 81 13.55 -17.29 -15.02
N PRO A 82 14.59 -18.10 -14.72
CA PRO A 82 14.69 -19.47 -15.20
C PRO A 82 13.49 -20.32 -14.76
N ALA A 83 12.94 -21.11 -15.68
CA ALA A 83 11.75 -21.95 -15.47
C ALA A 83 10.52 -21.20 -14.86
N PRO A 84 10.09 -20.08 -15.46
CA PRO A 84 9.01 -19.26 -14.89
C PRO A 84 7.68 -20.06 -14.89
N PRO A 85 6.83 -19.92 -13.86
CA PRO A 85 5.58 -20.67 -13.78
C PRO A 85 4.61 -20.27 -14.89
N SER A 86 3.72 -21.18 -15.27
CA SER A 86 2.77 -20.96 -16.38
C SER A 86 1.77 -19.82 -16.14
N ASP A 87 1.63 -19.36 -14.89
CA ASP A 87 0.82 -18.20 -14.50
C ASP A 87 1.67 -16.95 -14.17
N CYS A 88 2.99 -16.95 -14.46
CA CYS A 88 3.97 -15.99 -13.96
C CYS A 88 3.53 -14.53 -13.96
N ALA A 89 2.91 -14.06 -15.04
CA ALA A 89 2.39 -12.70 -15.10
C ALA A 89 1.37 -12.42 -13.97
N VAL A 90 0.42 -13.32 -13.75
CA VAL A 90 -0.61 -13.19 -12.71
C VAL A 90 0.00 -13.39 -11.31
N SER A 91 0.83 -14.42 -11.12
CA SER A 91 1.41 -14.75 -9.81
C SER A 91 2.41 -13.69 -9.30
N ARG A 92 3.08 -12.96 -10.19
CA ARG A 92 3.89 -11.76 -9.87
C ARG A 92 3.08 -10.48 -9.61
N GLY A 93 1.74 -10.55 -9.69
CA GLY A 93 0.85 -9.40 -9.46
C GLY A 93 0.53 -8.59 -10.72
N ASN A 94 0.51 -9.22 -11.90
CA ASN A 94 0.52 -8.59 -13.23
C ASN A 94 1.83 -7.85 -13.53
N LEU A 95 2.06 -7.57 -14.82
CA LEU A 95 3.28 -6.96 -15.34
C LEU A 95 2.95 -5.61 -16.00
N PHE A 96 3.93 -4.70 -16.02
CA PHE A 96 3.84 -3.36 -16.61
C PHE A 96 4.61 -3.26 -17.92
N ASP A 97 3.95 -2.85 -19.00
CA ASP A 97 4.58 -2.53 -20.29
C ASP A 97 4.86 -1.03 -20.44
N LEU A 98 6.13 -0.68 -20.26
CA LEU A 98 6.72 0.63 -20.51
C LEU A 98 6.34 1.25 -21.86
N ASN A 99 6.19 0.43 -22.92
CA ASN A 99 5.97 0.91 -24.29
C ASN A 99 4.49 1.21 -24.57
N GLU A 100 3.56 0.64 -23.81
CA GLU A 100 2.14 0.96 -23.91
C GLU A 100 1.79 2.25 -23.16
N SER A 101 2.64 2.73 -22.24
CA SER A 101 2.42 3.98 -21.52
C SER A 101 2.86 5.21 -22.32
N SER A 102 1.89 5.99 -22.81
CA SER A 102 2.12 7.28 -23.47
C SER A 102 2.59 8.41 -22.54
N THR A 103 2.72 8.16 -21.24
CA THR A 103 3.23 9.09 -20.23
C THR A 103 4.57 8.66 -19.60
N TRP A 104 5.07 7.46 -19.93
CA TRP A 104 6.36 6.99 -19.44
C TRP A 104 7.51 7.88 -19.90
N THR A 105 8.25 8.42 -18.93
CA THR A 105 9.47 9.21 -19.15
C THR A 105 10.65 8.47 -18.51
N GLY A 106 11.40 7.73 -19.32
CA GLY A 106 12.57 6.98 -18.87
C GLY A 106 13.68 7.91 -18.34
N VAL A 107 14.21 7.58 -17.16
CA VAL A 107 15.36 8.22 -16.50
C VAL A 107 16.61 7.35 -16.65
N GLY A 108 16.45 6.03 -16.75
CA GLY A 108 17.48 5.07 -17.13
C GLY A 108 17.70 3.94 -16.12
N VAL A 109 18.63 3.04 -16.45
CA VAL A 109 18.89 1.83 -15.65
C VAL A 109 19.86 2.11 -14.49
N TYR A 110 19.39 1.92 -13.26
CA TYR A 110 20.19 2.08 -12.03
C TYR A 110 19.87 0.96 -11.02
N GLY A 111 20.85 0.55 -10.23
CA GLY A 111 20.64 -0.44 -9.16
C GLY A 111 20.12 0.21 -7.88
N ILE A 112 18.99 -0.29 -7.37
CA ILE A 112 18.58 -0.13 -5.98
C ILE A 112 19.71 -0.69 -5.12
N ASN A 113 20.21 0.13 -4.20
CA ASN A 113 21.33 -0.16 -3.27
C ASN A 113 22.69 -0.45 -3.93
N ASN A 114 22.94 -0.01 -5.18
CA ASN A 114 24.24 -0.16 -5.89
C ASN A 114 25.43 0.55 -5.19
N ASN A 115 25.19 1.27 -4.09
CA ASN A 115 26.17 1.91 -3.22
C ASN A 115 26.14 1.38 -1.77
N GLY A 116 25.40 0.29 -1.50
CA GLY A 116 25.18 -0.27 -0.17
C GLY A 116 24.17 0.48 0.71
N VAL A 117 23.39 1.42 0.18
CA VAL A 117 22.45 2.25 0.95
C VAL A 117 21.09 2.35 0.25
N GLY A 118 20.00 2.14 1.01
CA GLY A 118 18.63 2.28 0.54
C GLY A 118 17.71 1.13 0.98
N LEU A 119 16.64 0.92 0.20
CA LEU A 119 15.54 0.00 0.45
C LEU A 119 16.01 -1.45 0.65
N GLY A 120 16.02 -1.94 1.89
CA GLY A 120 16.46 -3.30 2.20
C GLY A 120 17.98 -3.51 2.13
N ALA A 121 18.78 -2.45 1.96
CA ALA A 121 20.24 -2.54 1.90
C ALA A 121 20.83 -3.18 3.17
N HIS A 122 20.20 -2.96 4.33
CA HIS A 122 20.58 -3.59 5.59
C HIS A 122 20.46 -5.13 5.55
N LEU A 123 19.48 -5.66 4.79
CA LEU A 123 19.31 -7.10 4.56
C LEU A 123 20.20 -7.65 3.44
N GLY A 124 20.99 -6.81 2.78
CA GLY A 124 21.84 -7.18 1.63
C GLY A 124 21.07 -7.26 0.31
N TYR A 125 19.89 -6.64 0.20
CA TYR A 125 19.16 -6.57 -1.07
C TYR A 125 19.91 -5.69 -2.09
N GLU A 126 20.02 -6.15 -3.33
CA GLU A 126 20.44 -5.35 -4.49
C GLU A 126 19.50 -5.68 -5.66
N GLN A 127 19.07 -4.67 -6.44
CA GLN A 127 18.14 -4.88 -7.56
C GLN A 127 18.42 -3.88 -8.69
N ARG A 128 18.87 -4.38 -9.85
CA ARG A 128 18.93 -3.60 -11.09
C ARG A 128 17.52 -3.29 -11.59
N ALA A 129 17.21 -2.03 -11.85
CA ALA A 129 15.89 -1.60 -12.33
C ALA A 129 15.99 -0.54 -13.44
N GLU A 130 15.00 -0.54 -14.34
CA GLU A 130 14.75 0.55 -15.29
C GLU A 130 13.91 1.63 -14.59
N TRP A 131 14.46 2.83 -14.43
CA TRP A 131 13.77 3.91 -13.72
C TRP A 131 13.11 4.89 -14.69
N GLY A 132 11.96 5.40 -14.28
CA GLY A 132 11.27 6.48 -14.98
C GLY A 132 10.27 7.20 -14.10
N LEU A 133 9.65 8.21 -14.72
CA LEU A 133 8.52 8.95 -14.18
C LEU A 133 7.27 8.62 -15.01
N ASP A 134 6.14 8.36 -14.36
CA ASP A 134 4.87 8.11 -15.06
C ASP A 134 3.65 8.61 -14.25
N GLU A 135 2.47 8.48 -14.86
CA GLU A 135 1.15 8.65 -14.27
C GLU A 135 0.85 7.46 -13.32
N LEU A 136 0.62 7.72 -12.02
CA LEU A 136 0.49 6.69 -10.98
C LEU A 136 -0.75 6.89 -10.09
N GLY A 137 -1.62 5.88 -10.04
CA GLY A 137 -2.84 5.86 -9.24
C GLY A 137 -2.90 4.70 -8.24
N VAL A 138 -3.48 4.95 -7.07
CA VAL A 138 -3.66 3.93 -6.01
C VAL A 138 -5.11 3.44 -5.93
N GLY A 139 -5.29 2.15 -5.67
CA GLY A 139 -6.58 1.45 -5.69
C GLY A 139 -7.28 1.53 -7.05
N LEU A 140 -8.43 0.86 -7.20
CA LEU A 140 -9.22 0.91 -8.45
C LEU A 140 -9.80 2.31 -8.80
N ARG A 141 -9.92 3.21 -7.80
CA ARG A 141 -10.54 4.55 -7.97
C ARG A 141 -9.93 5.65 -7.09
N GLY A 142 -8.81 5.40 -6.42
CA GLY A 142 -8.12 6.42 -5.63
C GLY A 142 -7.48 7.50 -6.52
N PRO A 143 -6.83 8.51 -5.91
CA PRO A 143 -6.22 9.60 -6.65
C PRO A 143 -5.17 9.09 -7.63
N LYS A 144 -4.90 9.92 -8.63
CA LYS A 144 -3.85 9.74 -9.62
C LYS A 144 -2.92 10.95 -9.58
N LEU A 145 -1.62 10.71 -9.69
CA LEU A 145 -0.57 11.72 -9.64
C LEU A 145 0.34 11.55 -10.86
N GLU A 146 0.75 12.65 -11.46
CA GLU A 146 1.68 12.66 -12.60
C GLU A 146 3.14 12.65 -12.12
N ASN A 147 4.07 12.25 -12.99
CA ASN A 147 5.52 12.32 -12.79
C ASN A 147 6.03 11.61 -11.52
N GLN A 148 5.41 10.50 -11.13
CA GLN A 148 5.81 9.72 -9.95
C GLN A 148 6.91 8.72 -10.30
N SER A 149 7.86 8.51 -9.40
CA SER A 149 8.98 7.59 -9.62
C SER A 149 8.57 6.13 -9.56
N ILE A 150 8.97 5.38 -10.59
CA ILE A 150 8.70 3.95 -10.73
C ILE A 150 9.99 3.24 -11.14
N ALA A 151 10.26 2.11 -10.48
CA ALA A 151 11.36 1.20 -10.80
C ALA A 151 10.79 -0.08 -11.46
N GLY A 152 11.12 -0.31 -12.71
CA GLY A 152 10.79 -1.53 -13.44
C GLY A 152 11.81 -2.64 -13.19
N ILE A 153 11.38 -3.80 -12.70
CA ILE A 153 12.26 -4.94 -12.40
C ILE A 153 12.05 -6.13 -13.35
N ALA A 154 13.13 -6.86 -13.60
CA ALA A 154 13.18 -8.03 -14.47
C ALA A 154 13.37 -9.36 -13.74
N THR A 155 13.99 -9.36 -12.55
CA THR A 155 14.29 -10.58 -11.79
C THR A 155 13.17 -10.94 -10.80
N PRO A 156 13.03 -12.22 -10.41
CA PRO A 156 12.04 -12.62 -9.41
C PRO A 156 12.47 -12.37 -7.96
N GLU A 157 13.74 -12.01 -7.76
CA GLU A 157 14.37 -11.74 -6.47
C GLU A 157 15.18 -10.42 -6.55
N PRO A 158 15.31 -9.67 -5.44
CA PRO A 158 14.67 -9.92 -4.13
C PRO A 158 13.16 -9.64 -4.10
N PHE A 159 12.59 -9.03 -5.15
CA PHE A 159 11.17 -8.65 -5.20
C PHE A 159 10.35 -9.54 -6.15
N TYR A 160 9.55 -10.45 -5.58
CA TYR A 160 8.67 -11.32 -6.38
C TYR A 160 7.37 -10.63 -6.83
N LEU A 161 6.75 -9.88 -5.92
CA LEU A 161 5.67 -8.95 -6.27
C LEU A 161 6.26 -7.56 -6.50
N GLY A 162 5.55 -6.72 -7.25
CA GLY A 162 5.75 -5.28 -7.16
C GLY A 162 5.43 -4.75 -5.74
N ILE A 163 5.98 -3.59 -5.41
CA ILE A 163 5.70 -2.90 -4.14
C ILE A 163 5.24 -1.46 -4.36
N PHE A 164 4.43 -0.96 -3.42
CA PHE A 164 4.05 0.45 -3.31
C PHE A 164 4.66 1.04 -2.03
N GLY A 165 5.44 2.12 -2.19
CA GLY A 165 6.20 2.75 -1.11
C GLY A 165 5.43 3.80 -0.31
N LEU A 166 5.56 3.78 1.01
CA LEU A 166 4.96 4.75 1.94
C LEU A 166 5.93 5.76 2.55
N ASN A 167 7.25 5.54 2.44
CA ASN A 167 8.25 6.41 3.04
C ASN A 167 8.23 7.80 2.37
N ASN A 168 8.47 8.86 3.14
CA ASN A 168 8.34 10.24 2.64
C ASN A 168 9.61 10.84 2.02
N GLN A 169 10.75 10.15 2.07
CA GLN A 169 12.01 10.64 1.49
C GLN A 169 11.90 10.80 -0.03
N PRO A 170 12.50 11.83 -0.63
CA PRO A 170 12.44 12.01 -2.07
C PRO A 170 13.40 11.04 -2.78
N VAL A 171 12.97 10.51 -3.92
CA VAL A 171 13.78 9.60 -4.76
C VAL A 171 14.89 10.41 -5.42
N ASN A 172 16.13 9.91 -5.44
CA ASN A 172 17.29 10.63 -5.96
C ASN A 172 17.98 9.82 -7.06
N PHE A 173 18.09 10.38 -8.26
CA PHE A 173 18.70 9.73 -9.42
C PHE A 173 20.14 10.20 -9.58
N SER A 174 21.10 9.34 -9.26
CA SER A 174 22.52 9.69 -9.14
C SER A 174 23.25 9.79 -10.49
N SER A 175 22.79 10.67 -11.39
CA SER A 175 23.34 10.84 -12.75
C SER A 175 23.63 12.31 -13.10
N LEU A 176 24.73 12.83 -12.55
CA LEU A 176 25.43 14.08 -12.94
C LEU A 176 24.64 15.42 -12.87
N GLY A 177 23.37 15.38 -12.50
CA GLY A 177 22.61 16.52 -12.00
C GLY A 177 21.65 16.04 -10.92
N ASN A 178 21.45 16.84 -9.87
CA ASN A 178 20.67 16.44 -8.69
C ASN A 178 19.15 16.42 -8.99
N GLN A 179 18.71 15.49 -9.83
CA GLN A 179 17.30 15.26 -10.11
C GLN A 179 16.72 14.38 -9.01
N SER A 180 15.70 14.92 -8.34
CA SER A 180 15.01 14.23 -7.26
C SER A 180 13.51 14.46 -7.36
N THR A 181 12.74 13.40 -7.14
CA THR A 181 11.28 13.39 -7.29
C THR A 181 10.65 13.16 -5.92
N PRO A 182 9.60 13.93 -5.53
CA PRO A 182 8.91 13.71 -4.26
C PRO A 182 8.29 12.30 -4.17
N ALA A 183 8.28 11.74 -2.96
CA ALA A 183 7.52 10.53 -2.67
C ALA A 183 6.01 10.70 -2.95
N TYR A 184 5.30 9.59 -3.14
CA TYR A 184 3.86 9.60 -3.44
C TYR A 184 3.05 10.34 -2.35
N ILE A 185 3.34 10.08 -1.08
CA ILE A 185 2.69 10.73 0.06
C ILE A 185 2.93 12.24 0.09
N THR A 186 4.13 12.69 -0.26
CA THR A 186 4.47 14.11 -0.35
C THR A 186 3.67 14.77 -1.48
N THR A 187 3.61 14.13 -2.66
CA THR A 187 2.78 14.63 -3.77
C THR A 187 1.27 14.62 -3.45
N LEU A 188 0.77 13.65 -2.67
CA LEU A 188 -0.62 13.67 -2.17
C LEU A 188 -0.89 14.89 -1.26
N LYS A 189 0.05 15.20 -0.36
CA LYS A 189 -0.03 16.34 0.56
C LYS A 189 0.03 17.67 -0.17
N ASP A 190 1.01 17.85 -1.07
CA ASP A 190 1.22 19.08 -1.85
C ASP A 190 0.02 19.39 -2.75
N GLN A 191 -0.63 18.36 -3.31
CA GLN A 191 -1.86 18.51 -4.09
C GLN A 191 -3.14 18.57 -3.22
N ASN A 192 -3.01 18.79 -1.90
CA ASN A 192 -4.11 18.89 -0.93
C ASN A 192 -5.12 17.73 -1.04
N LYS A 193 -4.62 16.50 -1.21
CA LYS A 193 -5.46 15.28 -1.27
C LYS A 193 -5.54 14.55 0.07
N ILE A 194 -4.60 14.83 0.99
CA ILE A 194 -4.54 14.25 2.35
C ILE A 194 -4.22 15.35 3.38
N PRO A 195 -4.72 15.24 4.63
CA PRO A 195 -4.55 16.26 5.67
C PRO A 195 -3.10 16.45 6.13
N SER A 196 -2.28 15.39 6.16
CA SER A 196 -0.90 15.43 6.65
C SER A 196 -0.02 14.39 5.96
N ILE A 197 1.30 14.54 6.06
CA ILE A 197 2.28 13.51 5.69
C ILE A 197 2.30 12.41 6.77
N SER A 198 1.24 11.62 6.82
CA SER A 198 1.08 10.47 7.70
C SER A 198 0.36 9.32 7.02
N TRP A 199 0.52 8.11 7.53
CA TRP A 199 -0.20 6.92 7.06
C TRP A 199 -0.46 5.92 8.18
N SER A 200 -1.44 5.03 7.98
CA SER A 200 -1.62 3.81 8.78
C SER A 200 -1.65 2.57 7.90
N TYR A 201 -1.15 1.46 8.44
CA TYR A 201 -1.02 0.19 7.73
C TYR A 201 -1.18 -1.04 8.65
N THR A 202 -1.79 -2.09 8.12
CA THR A 202 -1.64 -3.48 8.58
C THR A 202 -1.63 -4.40 7.36
N ALA A 203 -0.81 -5.45 7.40
CA ALA A 203 -0.74 -6.46 6.33
C ALA A 203 -2.02 -7.32 6.24
N GLY A 204 -2.88 -7.26 7.24
CA GLY A 204 -4.04 -8.13 7.38
C GLY A 204 -3.67 -9.53 7.85
N ALA A 205 -4.67 -10.32 8.20
CA ALA A 205 -4.50 -11.68 8.72
C ALA A 205 -5.50 -12.63 8.06
N LYS A 206 -5.03 -13.42 7.09
CA LYS A 206 -5.86 -14.35 6.31
C LYS A 206 -6.52 -15.44 7.17
N TYR A 207 -5.89 -15.81 8.27
CA TYR A 207 -6.37 -16.81 9.24
C TYR A 207 -7.35 -16.23 10.30
N ARG A 208 -7.56 -14.90 10.34
CA ARG A 208 -8.52 -14.27 11.27
C ARG A 208 -9.91 -14.16 10.64
N LEU A 209 -10.94 -14.33 11.47
CA LEU A 209 -12.36 -14.14 11.15
C LEU A 209 -12.82 -14.84 9.85
N LYS A 210 -12.99 -14.09 8.75
CA LYS A 210 -13.37 -14.58 7.42
C LYS A 210 -12.34 -14.17 6.35
N GLN A 211 -11.06 -14.21 6.72
CA GLN A 211 -9.93 -13.55 6.04
C GLN A 211 -10.03 -12.03 6.19
N VAL A 212 -9.16 -11.43 7.00
CA VAL A 212 -9.11 -9.97 7.17
C VAL A 212 -8.03 -9.40 6.28
N ASN A 213 -8.42 -8.78 5.17
CA ASN A 213 -7.49 -8.09 4.27
C ASN A 213 -6.81 -6.91 4.99
N GLY A 214 -5.63 -6.54 4.48
CA GLY A 214 -4.88 -5.37 4.95
C GLY A 214 -5.66 -4.07 4.79
N GLN A 215 -5.25 -3.03 5.52
CA GLN A 215 -5.80 -1.68 5.40
C GLN A 215 -4.64 -0.71 5.23
N LEU A 216 -4.84 0.27 4.35
CA LEU A 216 -3.90 1.37 4.11
C LEU A 216 -4.68 2.68 4.11
N ILE A 217 -4.27 3.64 4.92
CA ILE A 217 -4.89 4.96 5.02
C ILE A 217 -3.78 6.01 4.96
N PHE A 218 -3.98 7.08 4.18
CA PHE A 218 -3.12 8.27 4.23
C PHE A 218 -3.81 9.41 4.98
N GLY A 219 -3.08 10.11 5.84
CA GLY A 219 -3.57 11.24 6.63
C GLY A 219 -4.47 10.88 7.82
N GLY A 220 -4.50 9.61 8.24
CA GLY A 220 -5.40 9.15 9.29
C GLY A 220 -5.23 7.67 9.62
N TYR A 221 -6.09 7.17 10.50
CA TYR A 221 -6.13 5.78 10.95
C TYR A 221 -7.57 5.33 11.24
N ASP A 222 -7.79 4.02 11.37
CA ASP A 222 -9.09 3.44 11.72
C ASP A 222 -9.07 2.93 13.17
N ALA A 223 -9.74 3.66 14.07
CA ALA A 223 -9.80 3.33 15.49
C ALA A 223 -10.61 2.05 15.79
N SER A 224 -11.30 1.47 14.81
CA SER A 224 -11.97 0.16 14.98
C SER A 224 -11.01 -1.03 14.91
N ARG A 225 -9.79 -0.83 14.35
CA ARG A 225 -8.91 -1.93 13.90
C ARG A 225 -7.79 -2.28 14.86
N PHE A 226 -7.63 -1.57 15.97
CA PHE A 226 -6.59 -1.84 16.95
C PHE A 226 -7.04 -1.60 18.39
N THR A 227 -6.27 -2.10 19.34
CA THR A 227 -6.44 -1.82 20.78
C THR A 227 -5.60 -0.60 21.14
N GLU A 228 -6.25 0.48 21.56
CA GLU A 228 -5.57 1.71 22.00
C GLU A 228 -4.57 1.44 23.13
N ASN A 229 -3.44 2.13 23.10
CA ASN A 229 -2.41 2.10 24.12
C ASN A 229 -1.68 3.45 24.18
N SER A 230 -0.94 3.71 25.26
CA SER A 230 -0.26 4.99 25.50
C SER A 230 1.10 5.15 24.83
N VAL A 231 1.63 4.13 24.15
CA VAL A 231 2.98 4.19 23.57
C VAL A 231 2.97 4.99 22.26
N SER A 232 3.75 6.07 22.27
CA SER A 232 4.21 6.77 21.08
C SER A 232 5.71 6.52 20.95
N PHE A 233 6.14 6.15 19.76
CA PHE A 233 7.54 5.90 19.43
C PHE A 233 8.11 7.11 18.68
N THR A 234 9.36 7.45 18.96
CA THR A 234 10.11 8.52 18.30
C THR A 234 10.75 7.99 17.02
N MET A 235 10.59 8.68 15.89
CA MET A 235 11.29 8.29 14.66
C MET A 235 12.80 8.48 14.79
N ALA A 236 13.59 7.50 14.35
CA ALA A 236 15.05 7.60 14.37
C ALA A 236 15.58 8.63 13.35
N ASP A 237 16.78 9.17 13.62
CA ASP A 237 17.47 10.13 12.74
C ASP A 237 17.88 9.53 11.38
N ASP A 238 18.08 8.21 11.31
CA ASP A 238 18.31 7.47 10.07
C ASP A 238 17.00 7.37 9.28
N VAL A 239 16.79 8.31 8.35
CA VAL A 239 15.61 8.37 7.48
C VAL A 239 15.47 7.18 6.51
N THR A 240 16.44 6.26 6.46
CA THR A 240 16.31 4.98 5.73
C THR A 240 15.77 3.85 6.61
N ARG A 241 15.82 4.01 7.94
CA ARG A 241 15.39 3.06 8.98
C ARG A 241 14.76 3.82 10.16
N ASP A 242 13.74 4.63 9.89
CA ASP A 242 13.17 5.57 10.86
C ASP A 242 12.17 4.94 11.85
N LEU A 243 11.49 3.86 11.46
CA LEU A 243 10.54 3.10 12.29
C LEU A 243 11.21 2.07 13.22
N VAL A 244 12.11 2.53 14.11
CA VAL A 244 12.84 1.68 15.07
C VAL A 244 12.22 1.73 16.46
N VAL A 245 12.07 0.56 17.09
CA VAL A 245 11.51 0.40 18.44
C VAL A 245 12.49 -0.34 19.36
N SER A 246 12.46 -0.10 20.66
CA SER A 246 13.12 -0.98 21.64
C SER A 246 12.21 -2.18 21.94
N LEU A 247 12.58 -3.34 21.40
CA LEU A 247 11.98 -4.63 21.73
C LEU A 247 12.62 -5.13 23.04
N GLN A 248 11.88 -4.95 24.15
CA GLN A 248 12.36 -5.27 25.50
C GLN A 248 12.36 -6.78 25.78
N SER A 249 11.40 -7.53 25.23
CA SER A 249 11.35 -9.00 25.41
C SER A 249 10.51 -9.70 24.33
N ILE A 250 10.89 -10.94 24.01
CA ILE A 250 10.06 -11.90 23.27
C ILE A 250 9.78 -13.10 24.19
N SER A 251 8.51 -13.49 24.33
CA SER A 251 8.12 -14.69 25.08
C SER A 251 7.24 -15.63 24.26
N TYR A 252 7.40 -16.93 24.48
CA TYR A 252 6.62 -18.01 23.88
C TYR A 252 5.65 -18.60 24.91
N SER A 253 4.45 -18.95 24.47
CA SER A 253 3.47 -19.72 25.24
C SER A 253 2.78 -20.75 24.35
N GLY A 254 3.01 -22.03 24.63
CA GLY A 254 2.41 -23.18 23.94
C GLY A 254 2.28 -24.37 24.90
N SER A 255 2.89 -25.51 24.56
CA SER A 255 3.01 -26.66 25.48
C SER A 255 3.88 -26.37 26.70
N MET A 256 4.73 -25.34 26.61
CA MET A 256 5.53 -24.76 27.68
C MET A 256 5.55 -23.23 27.55
N SER A 257 6.10 -22.54 28.54
CA SER A 257 6.37 -21.08 28.47
C SER A 257 7.88 -20.84 28.48
N ALA A 258 8.36 -19.97 27.59
CA ALA A 258 9.78 -19.65 27.45
C ALA A 258 9.99 -18.16 27.16
N THR A 259 11.19 -17.65 27.47
CA THR A 259 11.63 -16.30 27.07
C THR A 259 12.65 -16.48 25.95
N LEU A 260 12.33 -15.99 24.75
CA LEU A 260 13.18 -16.13 23.55
C LEU A 260 14.16 -14.95 23.41
N LEU A 261 13.82 -13.80 23.99
CA LEU A 261 14.69 -12.63 24.14
C LEU A 261 14.45 -12.02 25.54
N SER A 262 15.50 -11.99 26.36
CA SER A 262 15.54 -11.31 27.67
C SER A 262 16.17 -9.91 27.63
N ASP A 263 17.05 -9.68 26.67
CA ASP A 263 17.96 -8.52 26.64
C ASP A 263 17.45 -7.53 25.58
N SER A 264 17.17 -6.28 25.96
CA SER A 264 16.57 -5.29 25.05
C SER A 264 17.41 -5.07 23.77
N ILE A 265 16.75 -5.08 22.61
CA ILE A 265 17.35 -4.70 21.33
C ILE A 265 16.53 -3.60 20.67
N ASP A 266 17.21 -2.72 19.93
CA ASP A 266 16.53 -1.81 19.00
C ASP A 266 16.33 -2.58 17.69
N ILE A 267 15.11 -2.54 17.16
CA ILE A 267 14.68 -3.34 16.00
C ILE A 267 13.83 -2.49 15.05
N TYR A 268 14.07 -2.64 13.75
CA TYR A 268 13.34 -1.90 12.71
C TYR A 268 12.02 -2.60 12.34
N ILE A 269 10.99 -1.84 11.97
CA ILE A 269 9.70 -2.40 11.49
C ILE A 269 9.55 -2.10 9.99
N ASP A 270 9.62 -3.15 9.17
CA ASP A 270 9.64 -3.02 7.70
C ASP A 270 8.70 -4.01 7.03
N SER A 271 7.72 -3.53 6.26
CA SER A 271 6.83 -4.41 5.47
C SER A 271 7.44 -4.88 4.14
N THR A 272 8.72 -4.60 3.86
CA THR A 272 9.41 -4.95 2.61
C THR A 272 9.89 -6.40 2.56
N ASP A 273 10.34 -6.96 3.69
CA ASP A 273 10.72 -8.38 3.85
C ASP A 273 9.63 -9.11 4.68
N PRO A 274 9.36 -10.40 4.46
CA PRO A 274 8.34 -11.10 5.22
C PRO A 274 8.79 -11.55 6.62
N ASN A 275 10.10 -11.75 6.82
CA ASN A 275 10.67 -12.53 7.91
C ASN A 275 10.92 -11.71 9.19
N LEU A 276 11.04 -12.41 10.32
CA LEU A 276 11.66 -11.86 11.52
C LEU A 276 13.17 -12.08 11.45
N TRP A 277 13.94 -11.00 11.34
CA TRP A 277 15.40 -11.02 11.34
C TRP A 277 15.90 -10.76 12.76
N LEU A 278 16.37 -11.80 13.45
CA LEU A 278 16.62 -11.79 14.89
C LEU A 278 18.06 -12.20 15.24
N PRO A 279 18.60 -11.81 16.41
CA PRO A 279 19.93 -12.22 16.88
C PRO A 279 20.07 -13.74 16.94
N SER A 280 21.25 -14.29 16.64
CA SER A 280 21.51 -15.74 16.64
C SER A 280 20.97 -16.48 17.87
N LYS A 281 21.22 -15.97 19.09
CA LYS A 281 20.72 -16.59 20.33
C LYS A 281 19.19 -16.65 20.42
N VAL A 282 18.50 -15.66 19.86
CA VAL A 282 17.03 -15.60 19.84
C VAL A 282 16.49 -16.62 18.85
N VAL A 283 17.13 -16.72 17.68
CA VAL A 283 16.83 -17.75 16.68
C VAL A 283 17.04 -19.15 17.26
N ASP A 284 18.12 -19.38 18.03
CA ASP A 284 18.34 -20.65 18.74
C ASP A 284 17.20 -21.01 19.71
N GLU A 285 16.55 -20.03 20.37
CA GLU A 285 15.39 -20.28 21.23
C GLU A 285 14.08 -20.47 20.44
N PHE A 286 13.88 -19.78 19.31
CA PHE A 286 12.77 -20.07 18.39
C PHE A 286 12.87 -21.48 17.80
N GLU A 287 14.06 -21.90 17.39
CA GLU A 287 14.34 -23.26 16.87
C GLU A 287 13.94 -24.32 17.92
N LYS A 288 14.28 -24.13 19.19
CA LYS A 288 13.88 -25.02 20.30
C LYS A 288 12.38 -24.97 20.61
N ALA A 289 11.76 -23.79 20.59
CA ALA A 289 10.37 -23.60 20.99
C ALA A 289 9.35 -24.07 19.94
N PHE A 290 9.78 -24.15 18.67
CA PHE A 290 8.95 -24.56 17.54
C PHE A 290 9.50 -25.77 16.78
N ASP A 291 10.50 -26.49 17.33
CA ASP A 291 11.19 -27.66 16.72
C ASP A 291 11.63 -27.42 15.26
N LEU A 292 12.12 -26.21 14.99
CA LEU A 292 12.48 -25.77 13.63
C LEU A 292 13.90 -26.20 13.29
N THR A 293 14.08 -26.68 12.06
CA THR A 293 15.38 -26.93 11.44
C THR A 293 15.47 -26.09 10.18
N LEU A 294 16.62 -25.44 9.94
CA LEU A 294 16.89 -24.72 8.70
C LEU A 294 17.14 -25.71 7.57
N ASP A 295 16.45 -25.57 6.44
CA ASP A 295 16.91 -26.18 5.20
C ASP A 295 18.01 -25.30 4.61
N GLU A 296 19.24 -25.79 4.67
CA GLU A 296 20.44 -25.10 4.16
C GLU A 296 20.40 -24.86 2.63
N THR A 297 19.51 -25.53 1.89
CA THR A 297 19.38 -25.39 0.43
C THR A 297 18.61 -24.13 0.04
N SER A 298 17.44 -23.91 0.65
CA SER A 298 16.59 -22.71 0.45
C SER A 298 16.88 -21.59 1.45
N GLY A 299 17.60 -21.89 2.53
CA GLY A 299 17.78 -20.98 3.66
C GLY A 299 16.47 -20.66 4.39
N LEU A 300 15.49 -21.57 4.36
CA LEU A 300 14.17 -21.42 5.00
C LEU A 300 13.93 -22.51 6.06
N TYR A 301 13.17 -22.17 7.10
CA TYR A 301 12.69 -23.14 8.08
C TYR A 301 11.45 -23.87 7.53
N LEU A 302 11.67 -24.84 6.64
CA LEU A 302 10.58 -25.59 5.98
C LEU A 302 9.85 -26.49 6.99
N VAL A 303 8.51 -26.46 6.96
CA VAL A 303 7.65 -27.20 7.89
C VAL A 303 6.84 -28.24 7.11
N ASN A 304 7.08 -29.52 7.37
CA ASN A 304 6.29 -30.60 6.77
C ASN A 304 4.89 -30.70 7.40
N GLU A 305 3.92 -31.27 6.69
CA GLU A 305 2.50 -31.29 7.10
C GLU A 305 2.27 -31.97 8.47
N THR A 306 3.02 -33.02 8.82
CA THR A 306 2.90 -33.66 10.15
C THR A 306 3.34 -32.71 11.27
N HIS A 307 4.48 -32.02 11.08
CA HIS A 307 4.98 -31.06 12.05
C HIS A 307 4.06 -29.83 12.14
N ARG A 308 3.63 -29.30 10.99
CA ARG A 308 2.67 -28.20 10.88
C ARG A 308 1.38 -28.48 11.66
N ASN A 309 0.81 -29.68 11.53
CA ASN A 309 -0.36 -30.08 12.31
C ASN A 309 -0.07 -30.13 13.83
N SER A 310 1.14 -30.53 14.25
CA SER A 310 1.55 -30.44 15.66
C SER A 310 1.56 -28.98 16.15
N LEU A 311 2.17 -28.07 15.38
CA LEU A 311 2.27 -26.66 15.72
C LEU A 311 0.90 -25.94 15.73
N ILE A 312 -0.01 -26.27 14.80
CA ILE A 312 -1.40 -25.80 14.83
C ILE A 312 -2.10 -26.27 16.12
N ASN A 313 -2.02 -27.57 16.44
CA ASN A 313 -2.67 -28.13 17.63
C ASN A 313 -2.06 -27.61 18.95
N SER A 314 -0.80 -27.18 18.95
CA SER A 314 -0.14 -26.57 20.12
C SER A 314 -0.79 -25.26 20.58
N ASN A 315 -1.51 -24.57 19.70
CA ASN A 315 -2.04 -23.21 19.92
C ASN A 315 -0.98 -22.19 20.40
N ALA A 316 0.29 -22.41 20.00
CA ALA A 316 1.41 -21.59 20.41
C ALA A 316 1.26 -20.12 19.99
N GLN A 317 1.73 -19.23 20.86
CA GLN A 317 1.72 -17.78 20.69
C GLN A 317 3.08 -17.18 21.04
N VAL A 318 3.48 -16.14 20.30
CA VAL A 318 4.70 -15.35 20.52
C VAL A 318 4.30 -13.93 20.86
N SER A 319 4.72 -13.44 22.02
CA SER A 319 4.43 -12.09 22.49
C SER A 319 5.67 -11.20 22.40
N PHE A 320 5.58 -10.12 21.63
CA PHE A 320 6.62 -9.11 21.43
C PHE A 320 6.27 -7.88 22.26
N ARG A 321 7.10 -7.54 23.26
CA ARG A 321 6.88 -6.37 24.12
C ARG A 321 7.78 -5.21 23.71
N LEU A 322 7.17 -4.13 23.24
CA LEU A 322 7.81 -2.97 22.62
C LEU A 322 7.67 -1.72 23.49
N SER A 323 8.66 -0.83 23.39
CA SER A 323 8.67 0.50 24.01
C SER A 323 9.51 1.49 23.19
N ASP A 324 9.38 2.78 23.47
CA ASP A 324 10.29 3.82 22.97
C ASP A 324 11.64 3.82 23.71
N VAL A 325 11.74 3.10 24.84
CA VAL A 325 12.94 3.01 25.68
C VAL A 325 13.35 1.57 25.98
N ARG A 326 14.64 1.36 26.22
CA ARG A 326 15.24 0.02 26.41
C ARG A 326 14.89 -0.66 27.74
N ASP A 327 14.60 0.11 28.78
CA ASP A 327 14.16 -0.38 30.09
C ASP A 327 13.10 0.57 30.67
N GLY A 328 12.19 0.03 31.49
CA GLY A 328 11.02 0.73 32.00
C GLY A 328 10.08 1.20 30.88
N GLY A 329 9.53 2.42 31.05
CA GLY A 329 8.62 3.05 30.10
C GLY A 329 7.23 2.42 30.00
N ASP A 330 6.35 3.09 29.25
CA ASP A 330 5.11 2.47 28.79
C ASP A 330 5.43 1.45 27.70
N THR A 331 4.69 0.33 27.68
CA THR A 331 4.95 -0.77 26.74
C THR A 331 3.69 -1.37 26.14
N VAL A 332 3.71 -1.59 24.83
CA VAL A 332 2.68 -2.33 24.09
C VAL A 332 3.15 -3.77 23.85
N THR A 333 2.23 -4.73 23.88
CA THR A 333 2.53 -6.14 23.57
C THR A 333 1.71 -6.61 22.38
N ILE A 334 2.39 -7.09 21.35
CA ILE A 334 1.78 -7.67 20.14
C ILE A 334 1.90 -9.18 20.23
N VAL A 335 0.80 -9.91 20.02
CA VAL A 335 0.75 -11.37 20.22
C VAL A 335 0.41 -12.07 18.90
N LEU A 336 1.38 -12.80 18.36
CA LEU A 336 1.23 -13.58 17.14
C LEU A 336 0.88 -15.04 17.48
N PRO A 337 -0.25 -15.60 17.00
CA PRO A 337 -0.51 -17.04 17.05
C PRO A 337 0.37 -17.78 16.04
N TYR A 338 0.55 -19.10 16.18
CA TYR A 338 1.28 -19.91 15.19
C TYR A 338 0.78 -19.71 13.75
N ALA A 339 -0.51 -19.46 13.55
CA ALA A 339 -1.10 -19.17 12.24
C ALA A 339 -0.54 -17.92 11.54
N ALA A 340 0.10 -16.99 12.26
CA ALA A 340 0.86 -15.88 11.67
C ALA A 340 2.15 -16.36 10.97
N PHE A 341 2.71 -17.47 11.43
CA PHE A 341 3.97 -18.05 10.97
C PHE A 341 3.77 -19.25 10.01
N ASP A 342 2.54 -19.73 9.83
CA ASP A 342 2.19 -20.79 8.86
C ASP A 342 2.08 -20.23 7.43
N LEU A 343 3.23 -19.81 6.89
CA LEU A 343 3.32 -19.26 5.53
C LEU A 343 3.70 -20.33 4.50
N THR A 344 3.57 -19.97 3.22
CA THR A 344 3.73 -20.89 2.09
C THR A 344 4.83 -20.40 1.14
N ALA A 345 5.95 -21.10 1.10
CA ALA A 345 7.03 -20.89 0.15
C ALA A 345 6.69 -21.54 -1.20
N LYS A 346 6.99 -20.83 -2.30
CA LYS A 346 6.80 -21.27 -3.69
C LYS A 346 8.01 -20.89 -4.55
N HIS A 347 8.11 -21.51 -5.71
CA HIS A 347 9.11 -21.21 -6.72
C HIS A 347 9.19 -19.68 -7.05
N PRO A 348 10.39 -19.07 -7.11
CA PRO A 348 11.72 -19.70 -7.10
C PRO A 348 12.28 -20.12 -5.73
N LEU A 349 11.69 -19.72 -4.59
CA LEU A 349 12.26 -19.97 -3.24
C LEU A 349 12.45 -21.45 -2.90
N VAL A 350 11.61 -22.29 -3.51
CA VAL A 350 11.61 -23.76 -3.39
C VAL A 350 11.09 -24.37 -4.70
N ASP A 351 11.65 -25.50 -5.15
CA ASP A 351 11.20 -26.22 -6.35
C ASP A 351 9.73 -26.67 -6.26
N ASN A 352 9.31 -27.07 -5.05
CA ASN A 352 7.97 -27.57 -4.75
C ASN A 352 7.37 -26.73 -3.63
N THR A 353 6.08 -26.40 -3.75
CA THR A 353 5.38 -25.58 -2.74
C THR A 353 5.42 -26.24 -1.37
N SER A 354 5.87 -25.52 -0.36
CA SER A 354 6.05 -26.00 1.01
C SER A 354 5.53 -24.99 2.02
N HIS A 355 5.16 -25.46 3.21
CA HIS A 355 5.00 -24.54 4.35
C HIS A 355 6.36 -24.18 4.92
N TYR A 356 6.49 -22.97 5.48
CA TYR A 356 7.73 -22.50 6.11
C TYR A 356 7.45 -21.50 7.24
N PHE A 357 8.36 -21.44 8.21
CA PHE A 357 8.35 -20.46 9.29
C PHE A 357 9.21 -19.23 8.89
N PRO A 358 8.67 -18.00 8.89
CA PRO A 358 9.34 -16.79 8.41
C PRO A 358 10.31 -16.19 9.44
N LEU A 359 11.42 -16.90 9.68
CA LEU A 359 12.49 -16.53 10.60
C LEU A 359 13.83 -16.48 9.83
N LYS A 360 14.67 -15.49 10.16
CA LYS A 360 16.02 -15.33 9.58
C LYS A 360 17.02 -14.96 10.68
N ARG A 361 18.23 -15.50 10.56
CA ARG A 361 19.35 -15.25 11.47
C ARG A 361 20.12 -14.01 11.03
N ALA A 362 20.08 -12.95 11.84
CA ALA A 362 20.68 -11.66 11.51
C ALA A 362 22.17 -11.63 11.86
N ASN A 363 23.00 -11.27 10.88
CA ASN A 363 24.46 -11.25 10.98
C ASN A 363 25.01 -9.95 11.61
N SER A 364 24.18 -8.92 11.77
CA SER A 364 24.56 -7.65 12.41
C SER A 364 23.35 -6.96 13.08
N LEU A 365 23.62 -5.97 13.93
CA LEU A 365 22.58 -5.14 14.57
C LEU A 365 21.73 -4.37 13.53
N ALA A 366 22.31 -4.04 12.36
CA ALA A 366 21.58 -3.34 11.29
C ALA A 366 20.49 -4.21 10.66
N GLN A 367 20.66 -5.54 10.68
CA GLN A 367 19.69 -6.48 10.12
C GLN A 367 18.46 -6.72 11.00
N TYR A 368 18.46 -6.31 12.28
CA TYR A 368 17.34 -6.59 13.18
C TYR A 368 16.06 -5.91 12.67
N THR A 369 15.10 -6.74 12.22
CA THR A 369 13.90 -6.31 11.50
C THR A 369 12.69 -7.19 11.84
N LEU A 370 11.55 -6.57 12.12
CA LEU A 370 10.23 -7.20 12.20
C LEU A 370 9.51 -7.04 10.85
N GLY A 371 9.51 -8.09 10.03
CA GLY A 371 8.93 -8.12 8.69
C GLY A 371 7.41 -8.15 8.62
N ARG A 372 6.84 -8.34 7.41
CA ARG A 372 5.38 -8.43 7.18
C ARG A 372 4.65 -9.40 8.12
N THR A 373 5.29 -10.49 8.52
CA THR A 373 4.73 -11.48 9.46
C THR A 373 4.22 -10.83 10.74
N PHE A 374 4.98 -9.87 11.31
CA PHE A 374 4.61 -9.11 12.50
C PHE A 374 3.41 -8.17 12.24
N LEU A 375 3.40 -7.51 11.09
CA LEU A 375 2.36 -6.56 10.67
C LEU A 375 1.01 -7.20 10.30
N GLN A 376 0.86 -8.52 10.42
CA GLN A 376 -0.43 -9.20 10.38
C GLN A 376 -1.23 -8.98 11.68
N GLU A 377 -0.55 -8.88 12.83
CA GLU A 377 -1.16 -8.73 14.17
C GLU A 377 -0.84 -7.37 14.80
N ALA A 378 0.02 -6.57 14.16
CA ALA A 378 0.26 -5.17 14.50
C ALA A 378 -0.41 -4.21 13.51
N TYR A 379 -1.00 -3.15 14.06
CA TYR A 379 -1.45 -1.96 13.36
C TYR A 379 -0.41 -0.85 13.57
N LEU A 380 0.16 -0.34 12.49
CA LEU A 380 1.25 0.63 12.48
C LEU A 380 0.71 1.96 11.94
N SER A 381 1.10 3.08 12.55
CA SER A 381 0.74 4.43 12.05
C SER A 381 1.91 5.39 12.22
N ALA A 382 2.27 6.13 11.17
CA ALA A 382 3.44 7.01 11.15
C ALA A 382 3.03 8.46 10.85
N ASP A 383 3.54 9.43 11.61
CA ASP A 383 3.37 10.87 11.40
C ASP A 383 4.74 11.55 11.22
N TYR A 384 5.07 11.86 9.97
CA TYR A 384 6.35 12.48 9.62
C TYR A 384 6.41 13.99 9.93
N GLU A 385 5.27 14.67 10.14
CA GLU A 385 5.23 16.09 10.52
C GLU A 385 5.55 16.26 12.02
N ARG A 386 5.14 15.27 12.84
CA ARG A 386 5.43 15.19 14.28
C ARG A 386 6.66 14.34 14.63
N LYS A 387 7.18 13.56 13.68
CA LYS A 387 8.32 12.63 13.85
C LYS A 387 8.07 11.54 14.91
N VAL A 388 6.85 11.02 14.92
CA VAL A 388 6.42 9.94 15.81
C VAL A 388 5.65 8.87 15.04
N PHE A 389 5.63 7.65 15.58
CA PHE A 389 4.78 6.58 15.10
C PHE A 389 4.18 5.79 16.27
N ASN A 390 3.12 5.02 15.99
CA ASN A 390 2.42 4.20 16.97
C ASN A 390 2.32 2.76 16.45
N VAL A 391 2.49 1.81 17.36
CA VAL A 391 2.29 0.37 17.12
C VAL A 391 1.23 -0.11 18.10
N SER A 392 0.20 -0.79 17.60
CA SER A 392 -0.92 -1.28 18.41
C SER A 392 -1.27 -2.71 18.02
N ALA A 393 -1.78 -3.52 18.96
CA ALA A 393 -2.28 -4.85 18.65
C ALA A 393 -3.57 -4.75 17.83
N CYS A 394 -3.67 -5.50 16.72
CA CYS A 394 -4.86 -5.55 15.88
C CYS A 394 -6.10 -6.02 16.68
N LYS A 395 -7.26 -5.44 16.38
CA LYS A 395 -8.54 -5.73 17.03
C LYS A 395 -9.42 -6.56 16.10
N TRP A 396 -9.82 -7.75 16.55
CA TRP A 396 -10.47 -8.76 15.71
C TRP A 396 -11.98 -8.87 15.98
N GLU A 397 -12.72 -7.78 15.76
CA GLU A 397 -14.17 -7.73 15.95
C GLU A 397 -14.94 -7.95 14.63
N GLN A 398 -15.82 -8.96 14.59
CA GLN A 398 -16.61 -9.27 13.40
C GLN A 398 -17.73 -8.24 13.20
N GLY A 399 -17.65 -7.46 12.11
CA GLY A 399 -18.68 -6.49 11.75
C GLY A 399 -18.57 -5.16 12.49
N ALA A 400 -17.39 -4.82 13.01
CA ALA A 400 -17.10 -3.45 13.45
C ALA A 400 -17.27 -2.45 12.28
N GLU A 401 -17.83 -1.28 12.57
CA GLU A 401 -17.94 -0.18 11.61
C GLU A 401 -16.62 0.61 11.57
N GLU A 402 -16.17 0.96 10.37
CA GLU A 402 -14.91 1.67 10.11
C GLU A 402 -14.94 3.09 10.71
N ASN A 403 -13.99 3.40 11.58
CA ASN A 403 -13.95 4.66 12.35
C ASN A 403 -12.69 5.46 12.01
N ILE A 404 -12.72 6.14 10.85
CA ILE A 404 -11.59 6.90 10.32
C ILE A 404 -11.36 8.20 11.11
N ILE A 405 -10.30 8.21 11.91
CA ILE A 405 -9.80 9.39 12.61
C ILE A 405 -8.79 10.12 11.72
N THR A 406 -8.86 11.45 11.75
CA THR A 406 -7.99 12.33 10.96
C THR A 406 -6.74 12.70 11.74
N ILE A 407 -5.56 12.45 11.18
CA ILE A 407 -4.33 13.11 11.64
C ILE A 407 -4.30 14.48 10.96
N THR A 408 -4.28 15.56 11.74
CA THR A 408 -4.24 16.93 11.21
C THR A 408 -2.80 17.37 10.93
N SER A 409 -2.61 18.26 9.95
CA SER A 409 -1.28 18.84 9.70
C SER A 409 -0.81 19.61 10.92
N LYS A 410 0.50 19.57 11.20
CA LYS A 410 1.12 20.36 12.26
C LYS A 410 0.85 21.86 12.10
N ASP A 411 0.86 22.35 10.86
CA ASP A 411 0.62 23.75 10.52
C ASP A 411 -0.87 24.14 10.44
N SER A 412 -1.80 23.22 10.75
CA SER A 412 -3.23 23.53 10.86
C SER A 412 -3.50 24.49 12.04
N PRO A 413 -4.45 25.45 11.92
CA PRO A 413 -4.76 26.38 12.99
C PRO A 413 -5.34 25.71 14.26
N ASP A 414 -5.92 24.52 14.15
CA ASP A 414 -6.43 23.74 15.29
C ASP A 414 -5.30 23.07 16.12
N SER A 415 -4.05 23.06 15.63
CA SER A 415 -2.90 22.39 16.30
C SER A 415 -2.46 23.03 17.62
N GLN A 416 -3.09 24.13 18.07
CA GLN A 416 -2.74 24.82 19.32
C GLN A 416 -3.61 24.46 20.53
N LEU A 417 -4.50 23.45 20.42
CA LEU A 417 -5.32 23.00 21.54
C LEU A 417 -4.71 21.80 22.27
N SER A 418 -4.25 22.06 23.51
CA SER A 418 -3.99 21.03 24.52
C SER A 418 -5.28 20.27 24.87
N PRO A 419 -5.22 19.02 25.37
CA PRO A 419 -6.38 18.15 25.48
C PRO A 419 -7.49 18.78 26.33
N SER A 420 -8.66 18.91 25.70
CA SER A 420 -9.90 19.39 26.30
C SER A 420 -11.05 18.50 25.81
N ASP A 421 -12.10 18.40 26.63
CA ASP A 421 -13.19 17.43 26.53
C ASP A 421 -13.94 17.43 25.17
N PRO A 422 -14.62 16.32 24.80
CA PRO A 422 -15.24 16.14 23.48
C PRO A 422 -16.44 17.08 23.23
N ASP A 423 -16.14 18.30 22.80
CA ASP A 423 -17.15 19.34 22.60
C ASP A 423 -17.92 19.15 21.28
N SER A 424 -19.24 19.03 21.39
CA SER A 424 -20.09 18.65 20.26
C SER A 424 -20.28 19.82 19.28
N GLY A 425 -19.78 19.69 18.04
CA GLY A 425 -19.86 20.68 16.96
C GLY A 425 -21.27 20.96 16.38
N GLY A 426 -22.31 20.92 17.20
CA GLY A 426 -23.67 21.28 16.82
C GLY A 426 -23.91 22.79 16.87
N LEU A 427 -24.51 23.36 15.82
CA LEU A 427 -24.94 24.77 15.85
C LEU A 427 -25.94 24.99 17.00
N SER A 428 -25.60 25.91 17.90
CA SER A 428 -26.44 26.29 19.05
C SER A 428 -27.91 26.47 18.65
N SER A 429 -28.84 25.97 19.47
CA SER A 429 -30.29 26.04 19.21
C SER A 429 -30.78 27.48 18.99
N GLY A 430 -30.10 28.48 19.56
CA GLY A 430 -30.37 29.90 19.31
C GLY A 430 -30.05 30.36 17.89
N ALA A 431 -28.99 29.82 17.27
CA ALA A 431 -28.64 30.09 15.88
C ALA A 431 -29.66 29.46 14.92
N ILE A 432 -30.07 28.21 15.20
CA ILE A 432 -31.12 27.51 14.44
C ILE A 432 -32.45 28.29 14.52
N ALA A 433 -32.85 28.73 15.71
CA ALA A 433 -34.05 29.55 15.90
C ALA A 433 -33.98 30.89 15.13
N GLY A 434 -32.83 31.56 15.14
CA GLY A 434 -32.61 32.81 14.42
C GLY A 434 -32.78 32.67 12.90
N ILE A 435 -32.24 31.61 12.31
CA ILE A 435 -32.34 31.33 10.86
C ILE A 435 -33.80 31.08 10.44
N VAL A 436 -34.55 30.31 11.23
CA VAL A 436 -35.97 30.02 10.95
C VAL A 436 -36.82 31.30 11.00
N ILE A 437 -36.67 32.12 12.06
CA ILE A 437 -37.42 33.37 12.22
C ILE A 437 -37.08 34.36 11.10
N GLY A 438 -35.80 34.53 10.78
CA GLY A 438 -35.35 35.41 9.69
C GLY A 438 -35.92 35.01 8.32
N SER A 439 -35.99 33.70 8.05
CA SER A 439 -36.54 33.16 6.80
C SER A 439 -38.05 33.45 6.65
N ILE A 440 -38.82 33.28 7.73
CA ILE A 440 -40.27 33.55 7.74
C ILE A 440 -40.55 35.05 7.50
N VAL A 441 -39.83 35.94 8.19
CA VAL A 441 -39.97 37.40 8.01
C VAL A 441 -39.57 37.83 6.60
N GLY A 442 -38.47 37.27 6.06
CA GLY A 442 -38.02 37.52 4.68
C GLY A 442 -39.07 37.13 3.64
N ALA A 443 -39.65 35.93 3.76
CA ALA A 443 -40.70 35.44 2.87
C ALA A 443 -41.97 36.30 2.93
N ALA A 444 -42.41 36.70 4.13
CA ALA A 444 -43.58 37.55 4.31
C ALA A 444 -43.42 38.94 3.67
N LEU A 445 -42.24 39.57 3.82
CA LEU A 445 -41.93 40.86 3.20
C LEU A 445 -41.88 40.74 1.66
N LEU A 446 -41.33 39.65 1.13
CA LEU A 446 -41.27 39.41 -0.31
C LEU A 446 -42.67 39.21 -0.91
N ALA A 447 -43.54 38.44 -0.24
CA ALA A 447 -44.93 38.23 -0.64
C ALA A 447 -45.74 39.55 -0.62
N ALA A 448 -45.57 40.38 0.41
CA ALA A 448 -46.21 41.70 0.51
C ALA A 448 -45.79 42.63 -0.64
N LEU A 449 -44.49 42.65 -1.00
CA LEU A 449 -43.97 43.43 -2.12
C LEU A 449 -44.55 42.99 -3.47
N ILE A 450 -44.65 41.67 -3.71
CA ILE A 450 -45.26 41.10 -4.92
C ILE A 450 -46.75 41.47 -5.00
N ALA A 451 -47.50 41.31 -3.90
CA ALA A 451 -48.91 41.66 -3.83
C ALA A 451 -49.15 43.16 -4.14
N PHE A 452 -48.33 44.05 -3.57
CA PHE A 452 -48.39 45.49 -3.83
C PHE A 452 -48.18 45.82 -5.33
N ILE A 453 -47.22 45.17 -5.99
CA ILE A 453 -46.95 45.36 -7.42
C ILE A 453 -48.13 44.89 -8.28
N VAL A 454 -48.72 43.73 -7.98
CA VAL A 454 -49.87 43.18 -8.72
C VAL A 454 -51.12 44.07 -8.55
N LEU A 455 -51.41 44.51 -7.33
CA LEU A 455 -52.53 45.42 -7.05
C LEU A 455 -52.34 46.78 -7.74
N ARG A 456 -51.10 47.29 -7.82
CA ARG A 456 -50.80 48.56 -8.52
C ARG A 456 -50.92 48.44 -10.05
N LYS A 457 -50.66 47.27 -10.64
CA LYS A 457 -50.93 47.01 -12.08
C LYS A 457 -52.41 46.85 -12.40
N ARG A 458 -53.21 46.20 -11.54
CA ARG A 458 -54.66 46.00 -11.78
C ARG A 458 -55.49 47.30 -11.84
N ARG A 459 -55.01 48.41 -11.26
CA ARG A 459 -55.68 49.73 -11.31
C ARG A 459 -55.55 50.51 -12.64
N LYS A 460 -55.13 49.87 -13.74
CA LYS A 460 -55.04 50.52 -15.07
C LYS A 460 -55.77 49.80 -16.23
N TRP A 461 -56.47 48.69 -15.97
CA TRP A 461 -57.07 47.86 -17.02
C TRP A 461 -58.54 47.48 -16.72
N ILE A 462 -59.37 48.48 -16.42
CA ILE A 462 -60.84 48.37 -16.47
C ILE A 462 -61.38 49.60 -17.22
N GLY A 463 -61.85 49.40 -18.45
CA GLY A 463 -62.42 50.46 -19.28
C GLY A 463 -62.62 50.03 -20.74
N LYS A 464 -63.90 49.86 -21.14
CA LYS A 464 -64.36 49.26 -22.42
C LYS A 464 -64.07 47.74 -22.51
N GLY A 465 -64.88 46.92 -23.19
CA GLY A 465 -66.16 47.16 -23.89
C GLY A 465 -66.79 45.81 -24.29
N PHE A 466 -68.08 45.79 -24.62
CA PHE A 466 -68.89 44.56 -24.81
C PHE A 466 -69.19 44.27 -26.31
N ALA A 467 -69.82 43.11 -26.58
CA ALA A 467 -70.54 42.71 -27.82
C ALA A 467 -69.72 42.28 -29.08
N VAL A 468 -70.22 41.46 -30.03
CA VAL A 468 -71.08 40.23 -30.00
C VAL A 468 -71.19 39.58 -31.41
N ALA A 469 -71.26 38.24 -31.51
CA ALA A 469 -71.63 37.42 -32.70
C ALA A 469 -70.70 37.52 -33.96
N LYS A 470 -70.81 36.70 -35.03
CA LYS A 470 -71.79 35.66 -35.46
C LYS A 470 -71.15 34.53 -36.31
N GLN A 471 -71.93 33.51 -36.69
CA GLN A 471 -71.69 32.39 -37.63
C GLN A 471 -71.38 32.89 -39.09
N THR A 472 -71.01 32.10 -40.14
CA THR A 472 -71.46 30.74 -40.52
C THR A 472 -70.62 30.10 -41.68
N LYS A 473 -70.23 28.82 -41.55
CA LYS A 473 -70.26 27.68 -42.53
C LYS A 473 -69.78 27.80 -44.01
N ASP A 474 -68.83 26.91 -44.38
CA ASP A 474 -68.63 26.00 -45.57
C ASP A 474 -69.34 26.28 -46.93
N PRO A 475 -68.84 25.80 -48.13
CA PRO A 475 -68.01 24.58 -48.32
C PRO A 475 -66.97 24.55 -49.50
N LEU A 476 -66.34 23.36 -49.67
CA LEU A 476 -65.78 22.68 -50.87
C LEU A 476 -64.30 22.22 -50.79
N ALA A 477 -64.03 21.12 -51.51
CA ALA A 477 -62.86 20.23 -51.48
C ALA A 477 -62.02 20.39 -52.77
N GLU A 478 -60.85 19.77 -53.05
CA GLU A 478 -59.94 18.77 -52.43
C GLU A 478 -58.61 18.80 -53.27
N PRO A 479 -57.68 17.81 -53.24
CA PRO A 479 -56.78 17.30 -52.19
C PRO A 479 -55.27 17.58 -52.46
N ASP A 480 -54.37 17.32 -51.50
CA ASP A 480 -53.04 16.72 -51.76
C ASP A 480 -52.42 16.06 -50.50
N GLU A 481 -51.28 15.35 -50.66
CA GLU A 481 -50.73 14.35 -49.73
C GLU A 481 -49.89 14.81 -48.50
N SER A 482 -49.76 13.87 -47.55
CA SER A 482 -48.57 13.56 -46.73
C SER A 482 -48.23 14.38 -45.46
N VAL A 483 -48.53 13.79 -44.30
CA VAL A 483 -47.76 13.93 -43.04
C VAL A 483 -47.69 12.55 -42.35
N LEU A 484 -46.57 12.23 -41.69
CA LEU A 484 -46.26 10.90 -41.16
C LEU A 484 -45.95 10.91 -39.64
N LYS A 485 -46.42 9.86 -38.92
CA LYS A 485 -46.15 9.50 -37.51
C LYS A 485 -46.81 10.41 -36.45
N GLY A 486 -47.27 9.90 -35.30
CA GLY A 486 -47.39 8.49 -34.85
C GLY A 486 -48.31 8.37 -33.62
N PRO A 487 -48.94 7.20 -33.36
CA PRO A 487 -50.26 7.19 -32.70
C PRO A 487 -50.30 6.69 -31.24
N VAL A 488 -51.47 6.92 -30.63
CA VAL A 488 -51.96 6.41 -29.32
C VAL A 488 -52.93 5.24 -29.59
N PHE A 489 -53.10 4.29 -28.65
CA PHE A 489 -54.39 3.80 -28.10
C PHE A 489 -54.27 2.47 -27.31
N ASN A 490 -55.41 1.95 -26.82
CA ASN A 490 -55.54 1.21 -25.56
C ASN A 490 -56.48 -0.03 -25.69
N SER A 491 -56.54 -0.85 -24.65
CA SER A 491 -57.57 -1.85 -24.28
C SER A 491 -57.79 -3.14 -25.12
N ASP A 492 -57.70 -4.27 -24.39
CA ASP A 492 -58.64 -5.41 -24.33
C ASP A 492 -58.83 -6.45 -25.47
N SER A 493 -58.03 -7.53 -25.37
CA SER A 493 -58.49 -8.87 -24.90
C SER A 493 -58.66 -10.07 -25.87
N PHE A 494 -58.51 -11.27 -25.26
CA PHE A 494 -58.99 -12.63 -25.63
C PHE A 494 -58.27 -13.50 -26.71
N ARG A 495 -57.58 -14.57 -26.23
CA ARG A 495 -57.99 -16.02 -26.30
C ARG A 495 -56.91 -17.04 -26.77
N ARG A 496 -56.48 -17.93 -25.84
CA ARG A 496 -55.88 -19.30 -26.02
C ARG A 496 -54.49 -19.40 -26.70
N ALA A 497 -53.56 -20.27 -26.29
CA ALA A 497 -53.40 -21.21 -25.13
C ALA A 497 -51.88 -21.57 -25.02
N SER A 498 -51.31 -22.48 -24.19
CA SER A 498 -51.78 -23.66 -23.43
C SER A 498 -50.89 -23.97 -22.19
N SER A 499 -51.14 -25.14 -21.56
CA SER A 499 -50.25 -26.02 -20.75
C SER A 499 -48.73 -25.73 -20.69
N THR A 500 -48.01 -25.88 -19.56
CA THR A 500 -48.36 -26.37 -18.19
C THR A 500 -47.26 -25.88 -17.21
N ALA A 501 -47.57 -25.20 -16.09
CA ALA A 501 -47.91 -25.71 -14.74
C ALA A 501 -46.68 -26.25 -13.93
N ALA A 502 -46.52 -26.04 -12.61
CA ALA A 502 -47.16 -25.20 -11.57
C ALA A 502 -46.24 -25.22 -10.30
N GLY A 503 -46.37 -24.42 -9.24
CA GLY A 503 -47.24 -23.26 -8.93
C GLY A 503 -47.36 -23.04 -7.40
N SER A 504 -47.84 -21.85 -6.97
CA SER A 504 -48.33 -21.48 -5.60
C SER A 504 -47.39 -21.59 -4.37
N SER A 505 -47.61 -20.90 -3.23
CA SER A 505 -47.98 -19.48 -2.95
C SER A 505 -48.06 -19.23 -1.42
N SER A 506 -47.93 -17.96 -0.99
CA SER A 506 -48.40 -17.40 0.31
C SER A 506 -47.60 -17.68 1.60
N ALA A 507 -47.79 -16.76 2.56
CA ALA A 507 -47.31 -16.67 3.95
C ALA A 507 -48.33 -15.74 4.70
N PRO A 508 -48.18 -15.33 5.99
CA PRO A 508 -47.14 -15.61 7.00
C PRO A 508 -47.71 -15.91 8.43
N PHE A 509 -46.85 -15.81 9.46
CA PHE A 509 -47.09 -15.52 10.90
C PHE A 509 -47.17 -16.61 12.00
N SER A 510 -46.59 -16.23 13.14
CA SER A 510 -46.79 -16.66 14.54
C SER A 510 -46.12 -17.96 15.06
N ALA A 511 -46.06 -18.09 16.39
CA ALA A 511 -45.08 -18.90 17.14
C ALA A 511 -45.66 -19.59 18.41
N ALA A 512 -44.78 -20.27 19.17
CA ALA A 512 -44.92 -20.87 20.52
C ALA A 512 -45.21 -22.40 20.64
N ASP A 513 -44.12 -23.13 20.93
CA ASP A 513 -43.90 -24.08 22.05
C ASP A 513 -44.61 -25.46 22.24
N ILE A 514 -43.89 -26.30 23.01
CA ILE A 514 -44.32 -27.41 23.92
C ILE A 514 -44.13 -28.90 23.48
N SER A 515 -42.99 -29.48 23.93
CA SER A 515 -42.82 -30.86 24.48
C SER A 515 -42.80 -32.11 23.55
N ALA A 516 -42.28 -33.29 23.94
CA ALA A 516 -41.17 -33.68 24.85
C ALA A 516 -40.85 -35.21 24.82
N ALA A 517 -39.58 -35.59 25.02
CA ALA A 517 -39.05 -36.84 25.65
C ALA A 517 -37.49 -36.80 25.55
N ARG A 518 -36.61 -36.98 26.54
CA ARG A 518 -36.58 -37.45 27.96
C ARG A 518 -36.24 -38.93 28.23
N THR A 519 -34.95 -39.17 28.48
CA THR A 519 -34.35 -39.99 29.57
C THR A 519 -33.06 -39.24 30.00
N THR A 520 -32.73 -38.89 31.25
CA THR A 520 -32.49 -39.65 32.51
C THR A 520 -31.31 -40.64 32.38
N GLU A 521 -30.30 -40.69 33.26
CA GLU A 521 -30.18 -40.32 34.70
C GLU A 521 -28.93 -39.42 34.97
N SER A 522 -28.90 -38.45 35.91
CA SER A 522 -28.84 -38.48 37.40
C SER A 522 -27.45 -38.77 38.01
N GLY A 523 -26.90 -37.99 38.96
CA GLY A 523 -27.36 -36.69 39.48
C GLY A 523 -26.63 -36.16 40.74
N VAL A 524 -27.18 -35.09 41.33
CA VAL A 524 -27.05 -34.66 42.77
C VAL A 524 -25.69 -34.07 43.20
N SER A 525 -25.50 -32.73 43.18
CA SER A 525 -25.77 -31.70 44.23
C SER A 525 -24.65 -31.54 45.28
N SER A 526 -24.37 -30.37 45.87
CA SER A 526 -25.14 -29.11 45.95
C SER A 526 -24.26 -27.87 46.19
N ALA A 527 -24.92 -26.71 46.30
CA ALA A 527 -24.41 -25.38 46.68
C ALA A 527 -23.64 -25.35 48.04
N ASP A 528 -23.05 -24.24 48.54
CA ASP A 528 -23.48 -22.84 48.38
C ASP A 528 -22.46 -21.75 48.83
N ASN A 529 -22.70 -20.51 48.40
CA ASN A 529 -22.44 -19.21 49.05
C ASN A 529 -21.10 -18.83 49.79
N SER A 530 -20.40 -17.84 49.21
CA SER A 530 -20.19 -16.46 49.78
C SER A 530 -18.86 -15.98 50.44
N ARG A 531 -18.47 -14.75 50.03
CA ARG A 531 -17.88 -13.59 50.77
C ARG A 531 -16.50 -13.67 51.48
N SER A 532 -15.55 -12.93 50.89
CA SER A 532 -14.80 -11.77 51.44
C SER A 532 -14.36 -11.70 52.91
N ALA A 533 -13.04 -11.53 53.15
CA ALA A 533 -12.48 -10.52 54.08
C ALA A 533 -10.94 -10.36 53.94
N SER A 534 -10.37 -9.27 54.45
CA SER A 534 -8.93 -8.96 54.49
C SER A 534 -8.34 -9.07 55.91
N GLY A 535 -7.03 -9.30 56.04
CA GLY A 535 -6.28 -9.28 57.31
C GLY A 535 -4.88 -9.87 57.15
N VAL A 536 -3.81 -9.08 56.95
CA VAL A 536 -2.98 -8.38 57.97
C VAL A 536 -2.00 -9.31 58.72
N SER A 537 -0.71 -8.94 58.71
CA SER A 537 0.44 -9.67 59.30
C SER A 537 0.56 -9.46 60.83
N PRO A 538 1.35 -10.28 61.57
CA PRO A 538 2.70 -9.80 61.91
C PRO A 538 3.83 -10.86 62.08
N ARG A 539 4.91 -10.66 61.30
CA ARG A 539 6.32 -10.50 61.75
C ARG A 539 6.81 -11.15 63.08
N THR A 540 7.71 -12.15 63.00
CA THR A 540 9.02 -12.35 63.71
C THR A 540 9.57 -13.76 63.42
N GLY A 541 10.88 -14.07 63.38
CA GLY A 541 12.11 -13.25 63.46
C GLY A 541 13.36 -14.11 63.83
N LEU A 542 14.58 -13.67 63.47
CA LEU A 542 15.91 -14.25 63.80
C LEU A 542 16.22 -15.61 63.12
N ALA A 543 17.47 -16.03 62.80
CA ALA A 543 18.80 -15.40 62.76
C ALA A 543 19.73 -16.30 61.88
N ALA A 544 20.96 -15.99 61.44
CA ALA A 544 21.75 -14.79 61.09
C ALA A 544 23.26 -15.12 61.24
N ALA A 545 24.02 -15.11 60.13
CA ALA A 545 25.49 -14.98 60.04
C ALA A 545 25.84 -14.79 58.54
N ALA A 546 26.48 -13.74 58.00
CA ALA A 546 27.60 -12.86 58.43
C ALA A 546 28.95 -13.61 58.46
N VAL A 547 29.94 -13.25 57.63
CA VAL A 547 31.02 -12.22 57.80
C VAL A 547 31.96 -12.36 56.56
N ALA A 548 32.73 -11.41 56.00
CA ALA A 548 32.91 -9.94 55.99
C ALA A 548 34.11 -9.63 55.01
N SER A 549 34.50 -8.43 54.55
CA SER A 549 33.92 -7.07 54.32
C SER A 549 35.04 -6.15 53.72
N GLN A 550 34.75 -4.87 53.45
CA GLN A 550 35.67 -3.73 53.19
C GLN A 550 36.30 -3.60 51.76
N ASN A 551 36.62 -2.40 51.23
CA ASN A 551 36.56 -1.04 51.82
C ASN A 551 36.25 0.12 50.82
N ALA A 552 36.11 1.34 51.37
CA ALA A 552 35.86 2.65 50.71
C ALA A 552 36.99 3.15 49.76
N GLY A 553 36.86 4.21 48.95
CA GLY A 553 35.75 5.17 48.69
C GLY A 553 36.26 6.61 48.38
N LYS A 554 35.37 7.62 48.42
CA LYS A 554 35.55 9.10 48.20
C LYS A 554 35.30 9.68 46.79
N THR A 555 35.17 11.01 46.76
CA THR A 555 34.54 11.89 45.75
C THR A 555 35.43 13.09 45.38
N ALA A 556 35.27 13.63 44.17
CA ALA A 556 35.62 15.02 43.81
C ALA A 556 34.85 15.47 42.54
N GLU A 557 34.59 16.77 42.42
CA GLU A 557 34.06 17.45 41.22
C GLU A 557 35.18 18.24 40.53
N LEU A 558 35.07 18.48 39.21
CA LEU A 558 35.13 19.80 38.51
C LEU A 558 35.44 19.66 37.01
N ASP A 559 34.92 20.63 36.23
CA ASP A 559 35.36 21.21 34.94
C ASP A 559 36.11 20.32 33.91
N GLY A 560 35.82 20.29 32.60
CA GLY A 560 35.22 21.30 31.73
C GLY A 560 35.95 21.35 30.37
N GLN A 561 35.20 21.60 29.29
CA GLN A 561 35.61 21.90 27.90
C GLN A 561 36.08 20.78 26.95
N ASP A 562 35.75 21.03 25.67
CA ASP A 562 35.90 20.16 24.50
C ASP A 562 37.35 20.04 23.96
N THR A 563 37.62 18.97 23.21
CA THR A 563 38.29 19.13 21.90
C THR A 563 38.00 17.94 20.98
N LEU A 564 37.91 18.21 19.67
CA LEU A 564 37.75 17.22 18.60
C LEU A 564 39.10 16.61 18.20
N ILE A 565 39.14 15.32 17.84
CA ILE A 565 39.67 14.78 16.56
C ILE A 565 39.46 13.25 16.49
N LYS A 566 39.55 12.69 15.27
CA LYS A 566 39.25 11.29 14.90
C LYS A 566 40.35 10.27 15.31
N PRO A 567 40.05 8.96 15.29
CA PRO A 567 40.92 7.90 15.82
C PRO A 567 41.93 7.35 14.78
N ASP A 568 42.90 6.58 15.27
CA ASP A 568 43.71 5.62 14.51
C ASP A 568 44.33 4.55 15.45
N THR A 569 44.76 3.42 14.86
CA THR A 569 45.59 2.31 15.40
C THR A 569 44.85 1.00 15.73
N GLU A 570 45.33 -0.10 15.12
CA GLU A 570 44.85 -1.49 15.24
C GLU A 570 45.64 -2.32 16.28
N LEU A 571 45.42 -3.64 16.24
CA LEU A 571 46.09 -4.75 16.97
C LEU A 571 45.54 -5.02 18.39
N ASP A 572 45.46 -6.27 18.86
CA ASP A 572 46.06 -7.50 18.33
C ASP A 572 45.07 -8.68 18.21
N GLY A 573 45.39 -9.67 17.38
CA GLY A 573 44.49 -10.77 17.01
C GLY A 573 44.81 -12.13 17.64
N ASN A 574 43.93 -13.12 17.43
CA ASN A 574 44.25 -14.56 17.55
C ASN A 574 43.19 -15.40 16.81
N GLU A 575 43.58 -16.01 15.69
CA GLU A 575 42.72 -16.90 14.89
C GLU A 575 42.85 -18.37 15.30
N ILE A 576 41.78 -19.15 15.12
CA ILE A 576 41.85 -20.62 15.00
C ILE A 576 40.97 -21.04 13.81
N PRO A 577 41.55 -21.38 12.64
CA PRO A 577 40.77 -21.69 11.44
C PRO A 577 40.22 -23.12 11.44
N ARG A 578 38.99 -23.28 10.96
CA ARG A 578 38.45 -24.53 10.39
C ARG A 578 37.50 -24.18 9.22
N PRO A 579 37.26 -25.12 8.29
CA PRO A 579 37.18 -24.76 6.87
C PRO A 579 35.87 -24.11 6.43
N LEU A 580 36.01 -23.14 5.53
CA LEU A 580 34.93 -22.65 4.67
C LEU A 580 34.52 -23.74 3.65
N PRO A 581 33.24 -23.82 3.25
CA PRO A 581 32.83 -24.60 2.09
C PRO A 581 33.41 -24.02 0.78
N VAL A 582 33.43 -24.83 -0.27
CA VAL A 582 34.03 -24.46 -1.56
C VAL A 582 33.19 -23.40 -2.26
N VAL A 583 33.77 -22.22 -2.50
CA VAL A 583 33.23 -21.24 -3.45
C VAL A 583 33.37 -21.82 -4.86
N SER A 584 32.25 -22.19 -5.48
CA SER A 584 32.21 -22.51 -6.91
C SER A 584 32.39 -21.24 -7.74
N GLU A 585 33.05 -21.37 -8.90
CA GLU A 585 33.46 -20.22 -9.71
C GLU A 585 32.28 -19.39 -10.26
N ASN A 586 32.52 -18.08 -10.32
CA ASN A 586 31.58 -17.05 -10.78
C ASN A 586 31.18 -17.22 -12.27
N PRO A 587 29.90 -17.49 -12.59
CA PRO A 587 29.40 -17.41 -13.96
C PRO A 587 29.11 -15.94 -14.32
N SER A 588 30.02 -15.31 -15.07
CA SER A 588 29.92 -13.90 -15.49
C SER A 588 28.57 -13.56 -16.16
N GLY A 589 27.67 -12.91 -15.41
CA GLY A 589 26.28 -12.62 -15.82
C GLY A 589 25.85 -11.16 -15.61
N VAL A 590 26.71 -10.19 -15.98
CA VAL A 590 26.30 -8.77 -15.98
C VAL A 590 25.43 -8.50 -17.20
N TYR A 591 24.12 -8.67 -17.06
CA TYR A 591 23.17 -8.46 -18.15
C TYR A 591 22.83 -6.98 -18.36
N GLU A 592 23.10 -6.49 -19.57
CA GLU A 592 22.60 -5.20 -20.03
C GLU A 592 21.09 -5.28 -20.30
N LEU A 593 20.31 -4.45 -19.62
CA LEU A 593 18.99 -4.06 -20.11
C LEU A 593 19.21 -3.18 -21.36
N PRO A 594 18.63 -3.53 -22.52
CA PRO A 594 18.91 -2.84 -23.78
C PRO A 594 18.26 -1.46 -23.80
N ALA A 595 19.08 -0.40 -23.80
CA ALA A 595 18.61 0.98 -23.82
C ALA A 595 17.77 1.30 -25.08
N SER A 596 16.59 1.89 -24.89
CA SER A 596 15.70 2.27 -26.00
C SER A 596 16.35 3.33 -26.91
N PRO A 597 16.26 3.19 -28.26
CA PRO A 597 17.02 4.02 -29.19
C PRO A 597 16.35 5.38 -29.46
N ASN A 598 16.49 6.33 -28.53
CA ASN A 598 16.10 7.74 -28.72
C ASN A 598 17.01 8.74 -27.96
N ALA A 599 18.33 8.62 -28.15
CA ALA A 599 19.32 9.58 -27.63
C ALA A 599 20.19 10.13 -28.77
N ILE A 600 20.15 11.45 -28.99
CA ILE A 600 20.92 12.13 -30.05
C ILE A 600 22.32 12.46 -29.52
N GLN A 601 23.36 11.85 -30.12
CA GLN A 601 24.77 12.15 -29.80
C GLN A 601 25.38 13.22 -30.73
N PRO A 602 26.13 14.18 -30.19
CA PRO A 602 27.12 14.96 -30.93
C PRO A 602 28.57 14.50 -30.65
N GLY A 603 29.37 14.45 -31.72
CA GLY A 603 30.76 13.95 -31.83
C GLY A 603 31.73 14.11 -30.65
N ALA A 604 32.56 13.08 -30.48
CA ALA A 604 33.72 13.06 -29.59
C ALA A 604 35.03 13.32 -30.35
N GLU A 605 35.84 14.27 -29.89
CA GLU A 605 37.26 14.39 -30.26
C GLU A 605 38.16 14.03 -29.05
N ARG A 606 39.15 13.16 -29.27
CA ARG A 606 40.18 12.84 -28.28
C ARG A 606 41.37 13.78 -28.45
N ASN A 607 41.94 14.27 -27.35
CA ASN A 607 43.27 14.87 -27.34
C ASN A 607 44.31 13.97 -26.64
N ARG A 608 45.60 14.27 -26.84
CA ARG A 608 46.69 13.28 -26.87
C ARG A 608 47.38 12.96 -25.53
N GLN A 609 47.93 11.75 -25.46
CA GLN A 609 49.07 11.40 -24.58
C GLN A 609 50.40 11.95 -25.14
N GLY A 610 51.44 12.01 -24.31
CA GLY A 610 52.73 12.61 -24.66
C GLY A 610 53.89 11.64 -24.95
N ILE A 611 54.67 11.98 -25.98
CA ILE A 611 56.14 11.90 -26.09
C ILE A 611 56.83 10.52 -25.93
N LEU A 612 57.39 10.01 -27.03
CA LEU A 612 58.82 9.63 -27.19
C LEU A 612 59.14 9.22 -28.65
N GLY A 613 60.37 9.45 -29.13
CA GLY A 613 60.91 8.76 -30.33
C GLY A 613 61.33 9.62 -31.54
N HIS A 614 62.59 9.48 -31.95
CA HIS A 614 63.32 10.13 -33.07
C HIS A 614 62.78 9.94 -34.51
N GLY A 615 63.21 10.83 -35.43
CA GLY A 615 63.22 10.66 -36.90
C GLY A 615 62.58 11.84 -37.65
N VAL A 616 63.27 12.86 -38.19
CA VAL A 616 64.27 12.93 -39.29
C VAL A 616 63.66 12.85 -40.70
N GLN A 617 63.65 14.01 -41.40
CA GLN A 617 63.60 14.21 -42.88
C GLN A 617 62.34 13.74 -43.67
N GLU A 618 61.95 14.33 -44.83
CA GLU A 618 62.20 15.65 -45.44
C GLU A 618 61.18 15.90 -46.60
N GLY A 619 60.64 17.12 -46.75
CA GLY A 619 59.91 17.58 -47.96
C GLY A 619 58.59 16.87 -48.35
N GLU A 620 57.85 17.29 -49.40
CA GLU A 620 57.68 18.65 -49.96
C GLU A 620 56.45 18.71 -50.91
N HIS A 621 56.05 19.93 -51.33
CA HIS A 621 55.27 20.26 -52.54
C HIS A 621 53.80 19.78 -52.74
N SER A 622 52.87 20.68 -52.34
CA SER A 622 51.91 21.40 -53.24
C SER A 622 50.67 20.71 -53.88
N PRO A 623 49.61 21.49 -54.27
CA PRO A 623 48.27 21.00 -54.66
C PRO A 623 47.98 21.21 -56.19
N PRO A 624 46.77 20.93 -56.76
CA PRO A 624 45.55 21.74 -56.55
C PRO A 624 44.19 20.97 -56.57
N SER A 625 43.09 21.71 -56.35
CA SER A 625 41.66 21.35 -56.59
C SER A 625 41.30 21.45 -58.11
N PRO A 626 40.03 21.48 -58.65
CA PRO A 626 38.70 21.76 -58.04
C PRO A 626 37.44 21.04 -58.67
N VAL A 627 36.25 21.54 -58.28
CA VAL A 627 34.93 21.57 -59.00
C VAL A 627 33.84 20.49 -58.71
N THR A 628 32.63 21.04 -58.54
CA THR A 628 31.23 20.61 -58.25
C THR A 628 30.54 19.71 -59.33
N SER A 629 29.25 19.34 -59.35
CA SER A 629 27.98 19.86 -58.74
C SER A 629 26.77 18.88 -58.74
N THR A 630 25.68 19.26 -58.03
CA THR A 630 24.22 18.95 -58.24
C THR A 630 23.72 17.48 -58.15
N MET A 631 22.55 17.09 -57.58
CA MET A 631 21.12 17.53 -57.66
C MET A 631 20.42 17.20 -59.02
N GLU A 632 19.16 16.73 -59.13
CA GLU A 632 18.13 16.35 -58.13
C GLU A 632 16.96 15.45 -58.71
N SER A 633 16.36 14.58 -57.88
CA SER A 633 14.93 14.13 -57.90
C SER A 633 14.35 13.07 -58.91
N SER A 634 13.32 12.36 -58.41
CA SER A 634 12.02 12.02 -59.06
C SER A 634 11.74 10.69 -59.85
N ALA A 635 11.01 9.79 -59.16
CA ALA A 635 9.72 9.17 -59.55
C ALA A 635 9.57 7.97 -60.54
N ARG A 636 8.77 6.96 -60.09
CA ARG A 636 7.82 6.01 -60.80
C ARG A 636 8.29 5.28 -62.09
N GLY A 637 7.96 4.01 -62.39
CA GLY A 637 7.12 2.96 -61.77
C GLY A 637 6.57 1.98 -62.84
N PHE A 638 6.19 0.74 -62.48
CA PHE A 638 5.75 -0.40 -63.35
C PHE A 638 6.86 -1.05 -64.25
N GLY A 639 6.85 -2.35 -64.57
CA GLY A 639 6.09 -3.49 -64.02
C GLY A 639 5.99 -4.75 -64.93
N ARG A 640 5.96 -5.97 -64.32
CA ARG A 640 5.68 -7.33 -64.93
C ARG A 640 6.77 -7.85 -65.92
N GLN A 641 6.91 -9.16 -66.24
CA GLN A 641 6.02 -10.33 -66.06
C GLN A 641 6.74 -11.72 -65.94
N ARG A 642 6.24 -12.56 -65.01
CA ARG A 642 6.22 -14.05 -64.87
C ARG A 642 6.85 -15.01 -65.92
N GLN A 643 7.38 -16.14 -65.43
CA GLN A 643 6.95 -17.56 -65.62
C GLN A 643 7.83 -18.52 -64.76
N SER A 644 7.50 -19.78 -64.37
CA SER A 644 6.22 -20.45 -64.04
C SER A 644 6.46 -21.88 -63.44
N MET A 645 5.43 -22.48 -62.81
CA MET A 645 5.29 -23.89 -62.34
C MET A 645 6.14 -24.32 -61.11
N ALA A 646 5.66 -25.16 -60.17
CA ALA A 646 4.36 -25.87 -59.99
C ALA A 646 3.95 -25.81 -58.48
N ASN A 647 2.71 -25.44 -58.12
CA ASN A 647 1.53 -26.30 -57.78
C ASN A 647 1.73 -27.26 -56.58
N SER A 648 0.79 -27.43 -55.63
CA SER A 648 -0.60 -26.92 -55.60
C SER A 648 -1.20 -26.75 -54.18
N GLU A 649 -2.03 -25.70 -54.07
CA GLU A 649 -3.29 -25.56 -53.29
C GLU A 649 -3.36 -25.52 -51.74
N MET A 650 -4.37 -24.76 -51.30
CA MET A 650 -4.83 -24.53 -49.92
C MET A 650 -5.99 -25.53 -49.61
N VAL A 651 -6.69 -25.57 -48.47
CA VAL A 651 -7.61 -24.55 -47.90
C VAL A 651 -7.88 -24.84 -46.40
N SER A 652 -8.28 -23.77 -45.70
CA SER A 652 -8.74 -23.64 -44.30
C SER A 652 -10.09 -24.37 -43.98
N PRO A 653 -10.73 -24.17 -42.80
CA PRO A 653 -10.33 -24.45 -41.41
C PRO A 653 -11.25 -25.51 -40.76
N ASP A 654 -11.02 -25.90 -39.49
CA ASP A 654 -12.13 -26.37 -38.64
C ASP A 654 -11.88 -26.21 -37.12
N THR A 655 -12.95 -26.28 -36.31
CA THR A 655 -12.93 -26.09 -34.84
C THR A 655 -13.44 -27.32 -34.09
N PRO A 656 -12.66 -27.95 -33.17
CA PRO A 656 -13.16 -29.00 -32.29
C PRO A 656 -13.96 -28.44 -31.11
N THR A 657 -15.12 -29.04 -30.84
CA THR A 657 -15.98 -28.73 -29.68
C THR A 657 -15.62 -29.57 -28.45
N HIS A 658 -16.06 -29.14 -27.26
CA HIS A 658 -16.01 -29.93 -26.03
C HIS A 658 -16.63 -31.33 -26.21
N ARG A 659 -16.04 -32.33 -25.55
CA ARG A 659 -16.75 -33.53 -25.11
C ARG A 659 -16.42 -33.85 -23.65
N HIS A 660 -17.46 -34.21 -22.90
CA HIS A 660 -17.32 -35.02 -21.69
C HIS A 660 -16.92 -36.45 -22.08
N GLU A 661 -16.11 -37.10 -21.24
CA GLU A 661 -16.21 -38.53 -21.01
C GLU A 661 -15.75 -38.86 -19.58
N ASP A 662 -16.48 -39.75 -18.90
CA ASP A 662 -16.30 -40.06 -17.47
C ASP A 662 -15.25 -41.15 -17.18
N ARG A 663 -15.05 -41.45 -15.88
CA ARG A 663 -14.58 -42.71 -15.23
C ARG A 663 -13.17 -42.63 -14.57
N PRO A 664 -12.86 -43.53 -13.61
CA PRO A 664 -13.72 -43.98 -12.49
C PRO A 664 -12.95 -44.16 -11.15
N PHE A 665 -13.72 -44.24 -10.05
CA PHE A 665 -13.31 -44.53 -8.65
C PHE A 665 -12.59 -43.40 -7.91
#